data_AF-A0A7D8UGQ4-F1
#
_entry.id   AF-A0A7D8UGQ4-F1
#
_cell.length_a   1.000
_cell.length_b   1.000
_cell.length_c   1.000
_cell.angle_alpha   90.00
_cell.angle_beta   90.00
_cell.angle_gamma   90.00
#
_symmetry.space_group_name_H-M   'P 1'
#
loop_
_entity.id
_entity.type
_entity.pdbx_description
1 polymer ?
#
loop_
_entity_poly.entity_id
_entity_poly.type
_entity_poly.pdbx_seq_one_letter_code
_entity_poly.pdbx_strand_id
1 'polypeptide(L)'
;MALAGLATAQPTLNGQLTGDEAAYGPALWTNTTPTLFGDAQPSDPCEEDGSFIADAPNVNTGFEAAIPLSVIGNPTGPIRLKVMLMSDSFDFISNQVSGDLGGITAPNVGDPRGADFNNISGIQYVTVTHNATFQPSIDGVNDGAGAYGDSLYDQQQATTFGDNENPSPGFGLGAEIDNIYASTDGSNLFIFVGGNLSDNFSNRLVIFIDTDSATGQNQLRGDNADISFDRLNRMGNSEEGVTTDGLVFDAGFSADYVYTVVLGGGDPGDPEDPFSEVFPSMFVDFAELPTTGGGAGTFVGDGIIGLGFFAVSSNQGEFGYDNSNVGGVLAVCPPPAGNPDVSTGSELNQLFGYIDEDTGLMYLLLTGNLETNGNVLNLFFDVAPGGQGATFPLSGQNVDVDFNGLNRMGDGEVGNPPVFTDGVILEHDANFWLSFKTFNPANPEYFVNAAVLRTQGFPLSNSFGAPFDFGAFYGGVKATIEARPDFPFINFDGPRVDDEQDDISAIPAIFTQYGPRTTTNNVYGPLFDPFNFPSPLPPVPGLINAALDNSNLLGVTDTDGSDAASATTGMEFVLDMNELGWDGTSPVRVMGWIASQDYGFISNQVIGGLPTDFDTMNVGEVRGTNFQNIPGDQFVTIPVRTGDVNTCPFDITGPALDGVPDGVVSIADLNFYIGLWLDNDIAADFTGPALDGIPDGAVTIADLNFYLSGWLDTQGACP
;
A
#
# COMPACT_ATOMS: atom_id res chain seq x y z
N MET A 1 7.24 9.17 43.75
CA MET A 1 6.68 8.81 42.43
C MET A 1 7.68 9.32 41.43
N ALA A 2 8.43 8.42 40.80
CA ALA A 2 9.29 8.78 39.67
C ALA A 2 8.35 9.01 38.48
N LEU A 3 8.30 10.23 37.96
CA LEU A 3 7.70 10.46 36.65
C LEU A 3 8.72 9.97 35.62
N ALA A 4 8.33 8.96 34.84
CA ALA A 4 9.04 8.55 33.65
C ALA A 4 8.88 9.67 32.60
N GLY A 5 10.00 10.19 32.08
CA GLY A 5 9.98 11.07 30.91
C GLY A 5 9.48 10.29 29.70
N LEU A 6 8.68 10.96 28.87
CA LEU A 6 8.20 10.44 27.59
C LEU A 6 9.39 10.39 26.63
N ALA A 7 10.09 9.26 26.55
CA ALA A 7 11.01 8.98 25.45
C ALA A 7 10.21 9.02 24.14
N THR A 8 10.67 9.79 23.14
CA THR A 8 10.21 9.61 21.77
C THR A 8 10.45 8.15 21.39
N ALA A 9 9.43 7.47 20.87
CA ALA A 9 9.57 6.08 20.46
C ALA A 9 10.62 5.98 19.34
N GLN A 10 11.57 5.05 19.48
CA GLN A 10 12.55 4.78 18.42
C GLN A 10 11.81 4.18 17.21
N PRO A 11 12.26 4.45 15.97
CA PRO A 11 11.68 3.85 14.78
C PRO A 11 11.65 2.33 14.86
N THR A 12 10.60 1.75 14.31
CA THR A 12 10.50 0.30 14.13
C THR A 12 11.26 -0.08 12.87
N LEU A 13 12.36 -0.80 13.01
CA LEU A 13 13.17 -1.24 11.87
C LEU A 13 12.39 -2.24 10.99
N ASN A 14 11.71 -1.74 9.96
CA ASN A 14 10.83 -2.50 9.06
C ASN A 14 10.80 -1.97 7.61
N GLY A 15 11.53 -0.90 7.30
CA GLY A 15 11.53 -0.30 5.96
C GLY A 15 10.37 0.65 5.70
N GLN A 16 9.61 1.09 6.70
CA GLN A 16 8.42 1.93 6.54
C GLN A 16 8.56 3.25 7.31
N LEU A 17 8.16 4.36 6.68
CA LEU A 17 8.03 5.66 7.31
C LEU A 17 6.73 5.77 8.13
N THR A 18 5.68 5.09 7.67
CA THR A 18 4.33 5.17 8.26
C THR A 18 4.34 4.74 9.72
N GLY A 19 3.98 5.65 10.62
CA GLY A 19 4.00 5.43 12.08
C GLY A 19 5.27 5.91 12.78
N ASP A 20 6.35 6.17 12.03
CA ASP A 20 7.63 6.64 12.53
C ASP A 20 7.96 8.08 12.05
N GLU A 21 7.00 8.80 11.45
CA GLU A 21 7.19 10.15 10.93
C GLU A 21 7.67 11.12 12.02
N ALA A 22 7.11 11.01 13.23
CA ALA A 22 7.52 11.82 14.37
C ALA A 22 8.94 11.49 14.84
N ALA A 23 9.36 10.22 14.71
CA ALA A 23 10.70 9.79 15.07
C ALA A 23 11.72 10.27 14.03
N TYR A 24 11.46 10.12 12.73
CA TYR A 24 12.39 10.56 11.69
C TYR A 24 12.38 12.08 11.46
N GLY A 25 11.24 12.75 11.62
CA GLY A 25 11.08 14.16 11.29
C GLY A 25 11.01 14.41 9.77
N PRO A 26 11.23 15.64 9.31
CA PRO A 26 11.19 15.95 7.88
C PRO A 26 12.30 15.24 7.11
N ALA A 27 12.07 14.99 5.83
CA ALA A 27 13.09 14.43 4.94
C ALA A 27 14.31 15.37 4.88
N LEU A 28 15.49 14.78 5.00
CA LEU A 28 16.76 15.49 4.83
C LEU A 28 17.09 15.74 3.36
N TRP A 29 16.54 14.89 2.48
CA TRP A 29 16.63 15.02 1.03
C TRP A 29 15.42 14.37 0.37
N THR A 30 14.96 14.98 -0.73
CA THR A 30 13.93 14.45 -1.63
C THR A 30 14.49 14.49 -3.04
N ASN A 31 14.46 13.36 -3.73
CA ASN A 31 14.95 13.23 -5.09
C ASN A 31 14.03 13.99 -6.06
N THR A 32 14.63 14.57 -7.09
CA THR A 32 13.92 15.22 -8.19
C THR A 32 14.29 14.64 -9.55
N THR A 33 15.14 13.62 -9.57
CA THR A 33 15.68 12.99 -10.79
C THR A 33 14.85 11.75 -11.11
N PRO A 34 14.18 11.68 -12.28
CA PRO A 34 13.53 10.46 -12.78
C PRO A 34 14.45 9.24 -12.70
N THR A 35 13.92 8.04 -12.51
CA THR A 35 14.76 6.83 -12.53
C THR A 35 15.03 6.34 -13.94
N LEU A 36 16.26 5.92 -14.22
CA LEU A 36 16.62 5.22 -15.46
C LEU A 36 17.00 3.76 -15.21
N PHE A 37 16.80 3.29 -13.99
CA PHE A 37 16.95 1.90 -13.55
C PHE A 37 15.59 1.22 -13.33
N GLY A 38 14.53 1.82 -13.88
CA GLY A 38 13.17 1.29 -13.90
C GLY A 38 12.35 1.73 -12.70
N ASP A 39 11.11 2.11 -12.97
CA ASP A 39 10.03 2.36 -12.01
C ASP A 39 9.40 1.02 -11.55
N ALA A 40 9.11 0.92 -10.26
CA ALA A 40 8.51 -0.28 -9.69
C ALA A 40 7.08 -0.47 -10.19
N GLN A 41 6.75 -1.69 -10.59
CA GLN A 41 5.42 -2.05 -11.09
C GLN A 41 4.73 -3.03 -10.13
N PRO A 42 3.38 -3.03 -10.09
CA PRO A 42 2.60 -3.95 -9.26
C PRO A 42 2.91 -5.41 -9.58
N SER A 43 2.89 -6.28 -8.57
CA SER A 43 3.20 -7.71 -8.75
C SER A 43 2.05 -8.55 -9.34
N ASP A 44 0.84 -8.00 -9.44
CA ASP A 44 -0.35 -8.75 -9.91
C ASP A 44 -1.36 -7.87 -10.69
N PRO A 45 -1.03 -7.39 -11.90
CA PRO A 45 -2.03 -6.71 -12.72
C PRO A 45 -2.83 -7.76 -13.50
N CYS A 46 -4.00 -8.18 -12.99
CA CYS A 46 -5.04 -8.55 -13.95
C CYS A 46 -5.48 -7.27 -14.69
N GLU A 47 -5.83 -7.40 -15.97
CA GLU A 47 -6.28 -6.29 -16.81
C GLU A 47 -7.77 -6.52 -17.11
N GLU A 48 -8.63 -5.60 -16.69
CA GLU A 48 -10.07 -5.68 -16.99
C GLU A 48 -10.32 -5.40 -18.49
N ASP A 49 -10.37 -6.47 -19.27
CA ASP A 49 -10.65 -6.43 -20.70
C ASP A 49 -11.96 -7.14 -21.06
N GLY A 50 -12.25 -7.26 -22.36
CA GLY A 50 -13.48 -7.89 -22.85
C GLY A 50 -13.68 -9.35 -22.40
N SER A 51 -12.66 -10.03 -21.88
CA SER A 51 -12.81 -11.38 -21.32
C SER A 51 -13.65 -11.41 -20.04
N PHE A 52 -13.70 -10.31 -19.28
CA PHE A 52 -14.46 -10.20 -18.03
C PHE A 52 -15.97 -10.24 -18.21
N ILE A 53 -16.46 -10.11 -19.44
CA ILE A 53 -17.90 -10.15 -19.76
C ILE A 53 -18.22 -11.13 -20.89
N ALA A 54 -17.21 -11.82 -21.43
CA ALA A 54 -17.35 -12.61 -22.64
C ALA A 54 -18.27 -13.84 -22.47
N ASP A 55 -18.36 -14.36 -21.24
CA ASP A 55 -19.15 -15.55 -20.94
C ASP A 55 -20.57 -15.26 -20.45
N ALA A 56 -20.89 -13.99 -20.16
CA ALA A 56 -22.20 -13.56 -19.69
C ALA A 56 -23.39 -14.10 -20.55
N PRO A 57 -23.32 -14.11 -21.89
CA PRO A 57 -24.41 -14.67 -22.72
C PRO A 57 -24.60 -16.19 -22.60
N ASN A 58 -23.61 -16.93 -22.08
CA ASN A 58 -23.63 -18.39 -22.00
C ASN A 58 -24.16 -18.93 -20.66
N VAL A 59 -24.35 -18.04 -19.67
CA VAL A 59 -24.86 -18.43 -18.36
C VAL A 59 -26.30 -18.90 -18.46
N ASN A 60 -26.57 -20.09 -17.89
CA ASN A 60 -27.84 -20.79 -18.02
C ASN A 60 -28.44 -21.25 -16.69
N THR A 61 -27.86 -20.83 -15.57
CA THR A 61 -28.40 -21.03 -14.22
C THR A 61 -28.54 -19.68 -13.51
N GLY A 62 -29.54 -19.57 -12.63
CA GLY A 62 -29.78 -18.37 -11.84
C GLY A 62 -31.19 -18.31 -11.28
N PHE A 63 -31.74 -17.09 -11.18
CA PHE A 63 -33.11 -16.85 -10.73
C PHE A 63 -34.12 -17.13 -11.85
N GLU A 64 -35.25 -17.74 -11.50
CA GLU A 64 -36.34 -18.01 -12.44
C GLU A 64 -37.72 -17.81 -11.80
N ALA A 65 -38.67 -17.24 -12.54
CA ALA A 65 -40.02 -17.00 -12.03
C ALA A 65 -41.13 -17.20 -13.09
N ALA A 66 -42.27 -17.71 -12.64
CA ALA A 66 -43.55 -17.65 -13.34
C ALA A 66 -44.55 -16.82 -12.54
N ILE A 67 -44.94 -15.67 -13.10
CA ILE A 67 -45.85 -14.71 -12.45
C ILE A 67 -47.17 -14.68 -13.24
N PRO A 68 -48.32 -15.01 -12.64
CA PRO A 68 -49.61 -14.89 -13.32
C PRO A 68 -49.88 -13.45 -13.74
N LEU A 69 -50.25 -13.22 -15.00
CA LEU A 69 -50.55 -11.86 -15.50
C LEU A 69 -51.70 -11.21 -14.72
N SER A 70 -52.59 -12.01 -14.12
CA SER A 70 -53.66 -11.51 -13.26
C SER A 70 -53.19 -10.85 -11.97
N VAL A 71 -51.98 -11.18 -11.50
CA VAL A 71 -51.35 -10.56 -10.33
C VAL A 71 -50.83 -9.16 -10.68
N ILE A 72 -50.32 -9.00 -11.90
CA ILE A 72 -49.73 -7.75 -12.39
C ILE A 72 -50.68 -6.97 -13.32
N GLY A 73 -51.98 -7.01 -13.02
CA GLY A 73 -52.97 -6.12 -13.66
C GLY A 73 -53.52 -6.56 -15.02
N ASN A 74 -53.16 -7.75 -15.51
CA ASN A 74 -53.47 -8.26 -16.87
C ASN A 74 -53.04 -7.28 -17.96
N PRO A 75 -51.72 -7.04 -18.11
CA PRO A 75 -51.21 -6.08 -19.08
C PRO A 75 -51.69 -6.38 -20.50
N THR A 76 -52.09 -5.33 -21.20
CA THR A 76 -52.43 -5.38 -22.64
C THR A 76 -51.42 -4.63 -23.50
N GLY A 77 -50.48 -3.90 -22.87
CA GLY A 77 -49.37 -3.19 -23.48
C GLY A 77 -48.02 -3.89 -23.21
N PRO A 78 -46.90 -3.22 -23.52
CA PRO A 78 -45.56 -3.73 -23.24
C PRO A 78 -45.36 -3.97 -21.74
N ILE A 79 -44.70 -5.08 -21.39
CA ILE A 79 -44.18 -5.33 -20.04
C ILE A 79 -42.69 -4.97 -20.07
N ARG A 80 -42.23 -4.15 -19.12
CA ARG A 80 -40.81 -3.80 -18.97
C ARG A 80 -40.29 -4.20 -17.62
N LEU A 81 -39.02 -4.58 -17.56
CA LEU A 81 -38.36 -5.04 -16.34
C LEU A 81 -37.12 -4.19 -16.07
N LYS A 82 -36.99 -3.72 -14.84
CA LYS A 82 -35.76 -3.17 -14.27
C LYS A 82 -35.25 -4.15 -13.24
N VAL A 83 -34.09 -4.74 -13.49
CA VAL A 83 -33.46 -5.76 -12.64
C VAL A 83 -32.19 -5.15 -12.05
N MET A 84 -31.96 -5.27 -10.75
CA MET A 84 -30.77 -4.74 -10.10
C MET A 84 -30.33 -5.62 -8.93
N LEU A 85 -29.02 -5.69 -8.71
CA LEU A 85 -28.46 -6.17 -7.45
C LEU A 85 -28.21 -5.01 -6.49
N MET A 86 -28.51 -5.26 -5.22
CA MET A 86 -28.43 -4.26 -4.17
C MET A 86 -27.92 -4.90 -2.87
N SER A 87 -27.42 -4.07 -1.95
CA SER A 87 -27.20 -4.52 -0.57
C SER A 87 -28.52 -4.97 0.07
N ASP A 88 -28.45 -5.89 1.03
CA ASP A 88 -29.61 -6.37 1.79
C ASP A 88 -30.40 -5.22 2.45
N SER A 89 -29.70 -4.16 2.87
CA SER A 89 -30.27 -2.96 3.48
C SER A 89 -30.93 -1.99 2.49
N PHE A 90 -30.88 -2.26 1.19
CA PHE A 90 -31.36 -1.36 0.12
C PHE A 90 -30.72 0.04 0.21
N ASP A 91 -29.47 0.12 0.69
CA ASP A 91 -28.71 1.37 0.82
C ASP A 91 -27.59 1.53 -0.20
N PHE A 92 -27.41 0.53 -1.07
CA PHE A 92 -26.37 0.52 -2.09
C PHE A 92 -26.82 -0.31 -3.30
N ILE A 93 -26.85 0.30 -4.49
CA ILE A 93 -27.07 -0.36 -5.78
C ILE A 93 -25.70 -0.74 -6.36
N SER A 94 -25.58 -2.00 -6.77
CA SER A 94 -24.42 -2.51 -7.50
C SER A 94 -24.28 -1.88 -8.89
N ASN A 95 -23.13 -2.09 -9.54
CA ASN A 95 -22.98 -1.88 -10.97
C ASN A 95 -23.66 -2.99 -11.81
N GLN A 96 -24.23 -3.99 -11.15
CA GLN A 96 -25.00 -5.08 -11.76
C GLN A 96 -26.48 -4.68 -11.87
N VAL A 97 -26.85 -4.06 -13.00
CA VAL A 97 -28.23 -3.67 -13.34
C VAL A 97 -28.61 -4.14 -14.75
N SER A 98 -29.91 -4.15 -15.07
CA SER A 98 -30.38 -4.34 -16.44
C SER A 98 -29.98 -3.13 -17.28
N GLY A 99 -29.05 -3.29 -18.23
CA GLY A 99 -28.59 -2.23 -19.14
C GLY A 99 -27.19 -1.67 -18.82
N ASP A 100 -26.51 -1.23 -19.88
CA ASP A 100 -25.11 -0.80 -19.83
C ASP A 100 -24.93 0.51 -19.02
N LEU A 101 -23.93 0.51 -18.13
CA LEU A 101 -23.51 1.65 -17.31
C LEU A 101 -22.33 2.44 -17.91
N GLY A 102 -21.82 2.06 -19.08
CA GLY A 102 -20.81 2.82 -19.82
C GLY A 102 -19.40 2.21 -19.81
N GLY A 103 -19.28 0.90 -19.61
CA GLY A 103 -18.01 0.16 -19.72
C GLY A 103 -17.84 -0.96 -18.69
N ILE A 104 -16.80 -1.78 -18.89
CA ILE A 104 -16.51 -2.97 -18.05
C ILE A 104 -16.25 -2.59 -16.59
N THR A 105 -15.56 -1.47 -16.36
CA THR A 105 -15.16 -0.99 -15.03
C THR A 105 -16.12 0.06 -14.46
N ALA A 106 -17.37 0.12 -14.96
CA ALA A 106 -18.34 1.09 -14.47
C ALA A 106 -18.54 0.92 -12.95
N PRO A 107 -18.48 2.02 -12.17
CA PRO A 107 -18.58 1.95 -10.71
C PRO A 107 -20.00 1.56 -10.28
N ASN A 108 -20.12 1.15 -9.02
CA ASN A 108 -21.41 0.98 -8.37
C ASN A 108 -22.25 2.26 -8.45
N VAL A 109 -23.55 2.10 -8.68
CA VAL A 109 -24.49 3.23 -8.77
C VAL A 109 -24.63 3.96 -7.42
N GLY A 110 -24.40 3.25 -6.30
CA GLY A 110 -24.34 3.85 -4.97
C GLY A 110 -25.70 3.94 -4.28
N ASP A 111 -25.94 4.97 -3.45
CA ASP A 111 -27.17 5.08 -2.66
C ASP A 111 -28.42 5.20 -3.56
N PRO A 112 -29.40 4.26 -3.46
CA PRO A 112 -30.59 4.28 -4.31
C PRO A 112 -31.44 5.54 -4.18
N ARG A 113 -31.46 6.15 -2.99
CA ARG A 113 -32.25 7.36 -2.72
C ARG A 113 -31.67 8.59 -3.43
N GLY A 114 -30.40 8.56 -3.81
CA GLY A 114 -29.76 9.59 -4.62
C GLY A 114 -29.64 9.24 -6.11
N ALA A 115 -30.04 8.03 -6.51
CA ALA A 115 -29.81 7.53 -7.86
C ALA A 115 -30.89 8.02 -8.85
N ASP A 116 -30.44 8.51 -10.01
CA ASP A 116 -31.30 8.89 -11.12
C ASP A 116 -30.73 8.34 -12.43
N PHE A 117 -31.39 7.31 -12.95
CA PHE A 117 -30.99 6.60 -14.16
C PHE A 117 -31.12 7.45 -15.43
N ASN A 118 -31.83 8.59 -15.41
CA ASN A 118 -31.83 9.52 -16.55
C ASN A 118 -30.46 10.17 -16.78
N ASN A 119 -29.57 10.12 -15.79
CA ASN A 119 -28.21 10.63 -15.89
C ASN A 119 -27.23 9.59 -16.46
N ILE A 120 -27.69 8.36 -16.72
CA ILE A 120 -26.89 7.28 -17.29
C ILE A 120 -27.27 7.14 -18.76
N SER A 121 -26.27 7.08 -19.64
CA SER A 121 -26.51 6.96 -21.07
C SER A 121 -27.04 5.57 -21.41
N GLY A 122 -28.12 5.50 -22.19
CA GLY A 122 -28.75 4.24 -22.58
C GLY A 122 -30.13 4.08 -21.97
N ILE A 123 -30.67 2.87 -22.03
CA ILE A 123 -31.89 2.49 -21.34
C ILE A 123 -31.50 1.38 -20.37
N GLN A 124 -31.75 1.57 -19.07
CA GLN A 124 -31.44 0.57 -18.06
C GLN A 124 -32.68 -0.26 -17.66
N TYR A 125 -33.54 -0.61 -18.62
CA TYR A 125 -34.60 -1.61 -18.48
C TYR A 125 -34.72 -2.46 -19.75
N VAL A 126 -35.27 -3.66 -19.63
CA VAL A 126 -35.59 -4.54 -20.76
C VAL A 126 -37.10 -4.55 -21.05
N THR A 127 -37.49 -4.86 -22.28
CA THR A 127 -38.91 -5.01 -22.66
C THR A 127 -39.18 -6.45 -23.06
N VAL A 128 -40.24 -7.05 -22.51
CA VAL A 128 -40.65 -8.42 -22.83
C VAL A 128 -41.20 -8.46 -24.24
N THR A 129 -40.52 -9.18 -25.15
CA THR A 129 -40.89 -9.27 -26.57
C THR A 129 -41.29 -10.66 -27.04
N HIS A 130 -40.95 -11.71 -26.28
CA HIS A 130 -41.13 -13.09 -26.70
C HIS A 130 -42.44 -13.71 -26.20
N ASN A 131 -43.06 -14.54 -27.05
CA ASN A 131 -44.18 -15.38 -26.63
C ASN A 131 -43.70 -16.82 -26.49
N ALA A 132 -43.79 -17.37 -25.27
CA ALA A 132 -43.34 -18.71 -24.95
C ALA A 132 -44.10 -19.76 -25.78
N THR A 133 -43.36 -20.71 -26.35
CA THR A 133 -43.95 -21.81 -27.15
C THR A 133 -44.39 -23.00 -26.29
N PHE A 134 -43.85 -23.09 -25.07
CA PHE A 134 -44.24 -23.98 -23.99
C PHE A 134 -43.94 -23.28 -22.65
N GLN A 135 -44.54 -23.75 -21.56
CA GLN A 135 -44.26 -23.22 -20.23
C GLN A 135 -42.92 -23.77 -19.71
N PRO A 136 -41.98 -22.91 -19.29
CA PRO A 136 -40.73 -23.37 -18.69
C PRO A 136 -40.94 -24.11 -17.36
N SER A 137 -39.99 -24.97 -17.02
CA SER A 137 -39.80 -25.53 -15.68
C SER A 137 -39.20 -24.46 -14.80
N ILE A 138 -39.86 -24.10 -13.70
CA ILE A 138 -39.34 -23.10 -12.76
C ILE A 138 -38.40 -23.80 -11.78
N ASP A 139 -37.15 -23.98 -12.19
CA ASP A 139 -36.12 -24.71 -11.43
C ASP A 139 -34.78 -23.97 -11.35
N GLY A 140 -34.68 -22.79 -11.96
CA GLY A 140 -33.46 -21.97 -11.99
C GLY A 140 -32.56 -22.26 -13.19
N VAL A 141 -33.01 -23.07 -14.16
CA VAL A 141 -32.26 -23.41 -15.38
C VAL A 141 -32.95 -22.84 -16.62
N ASN A 142 -32.20 -22.17 -17.49
CA ASN A 142 -32.75 -21.61 -18.72
C ASN A 142 -33.17 -22.73 -19.71
N ASP A 143 -34.48 -22.89 -19.90
CA ASP A 143 -35.11 -23.85 -20.82
C ASP A 143 -34.95 -23.54 -22.33
N GLY A 144 -34.17 -22.51 -22.65
CA GLY A 144 -33.75 -22.14 -24.00
C GLY A 144 -34.78 -21.34 -24.79
N ALA A 145 -34.44 -21.09 -26.06
CA ALA A 145 -35.15 -20.13 -26.92
C ALA A 145 -36.66 -20.42 -27.13
N GLY A 146 -37.11 -21.66 -26.94
CA GLY A 146 -38.53 -21.99 -27.01
C GLY A 146 -39.35 -21.42 -25.86
N ALA A 147 -38.78 -21.37 -24.66
CA ALA A 147 -39.38 -20.77 -23.47
C ALA A 147 -39.14 -19.25 -23.43
N TYR A 148 -37.89 -18.83 -23.67
CA TYR A 148 -37.44 -17.48 -23.33
C TYR A 148 -37.13 -16.56 -24.52
N GLY A 149 -36.83 -17.12 -25.70
CA GLY A 149 -36.37 -16.35 -26.85
C GLY A 149 -34.86 -16.04 -26.79
N ASP A 150 -34.45 -14.95 -27.45
CA ASP A 150 -33.09 -14.42 -27.37
C ASP A 150 -32.91 -13.60 -26.07
N SER A 151 -31.65 -13.44 -25.61
CA SER A 151 -31.33 -12.60 -24.45
C SER A 151 -31.83 -11.17 -24.67
N LEU A 152 -32.47 -10.61 -23.63
CA LEU A 152 -32.91 -9.21 -23.64
C LEU A 152 -31.79 -8.27 -23.18
N TYR A 153 -30.84 -8.79 -22.40
CA TYR A 153 -29.66 -8.08 -21.92
C TYR A 153 -28.58 -9.09 -21.54
N ASP A 154 -27.36 -8.87 -22.01
CA ASP A 154 -26.15 -9.53 -21.52
C ASP A 154 -25.33 -8.47 -20.78
N GLN A 155 -24.73 -8.85 -19.65
CA GLN A 155 -24.03 -7.93 -18.78
C GLN A 155 -22.79 -7.34 -19.45
N GLN A 156 -22.60 -6.04 -19.29
CA GLN A 156 -21.52 -5.28 -19.91
C GLN A 156 -20.46 -4.82 -18.89
N GLN A 157 -20.67 -5.16 -17.62
CA GLN A 157 -19.88 -4.75 -16.46
C GLN A 157 -19.29 -5.96 -15.73
N ALA A 158 -18.01 -5.87 -15.37
CA ALA A 158 -17.42 -6.75 -14.36
C ALA A 158 -18.17 -6.59 -13.02
N THR A 159 -18.31 -7.66 -12.24
CA THR A 159 -18.99 -7.56 -10.94
C THR A 159 -18.09 -6.91 -9.90
N THR A 160 -18.66 -6.08 -9.04
CA THR A 160 -17.97 -5.57 -7.84
C THR A 160 -18.47 -6.23 -6.57
N PHE A 161 -19.42 -7.16 -6.70
CA PHE A 161 -20.01 -7.93 -5.60
C PHE A 161 -19.41 -9.34 -5.49
N GLY A 162 -18.33 -9.60 -6.25
CA GLY A 162 -17.55 -10.82 -6.24
C GLY A 162 -18.15 -11.94 -7.10
N ASP A 163 -17.28 -12.87 -7.50
CA ASP A 163 -17.63 -14.04 -8.30
C ASP A 163 -18.06 -15.21 -7.41
N ASN A 164 -18.79 -16.15 -8.01
CA ASN A 164 -19.05 -17.43 -7.38
C ASN A 164 -18.07 -18.51 -7.88
N GLU A 165 -17.32 -19.12 -6.96
CA GLU A 165 -16.45 -20.25 -7.28
C GLU A 165 -17.09 -21.62 -6.96
N ASN A 166 -18.32 -21.63 -6.43
CA ASN A 166 -18.98 -22.86 -5.97
C ASN A 166 -20.03 -23.35 -6.97
N PRO A 167 -19.82 -24.49 -7.65
CA PRO A 167 -20.74 -25.01 -8.67
C PRO A 167 -21.97 -25.72 -8.07
N SER A 168 -22.22 -25.57 -6.76
CA SER A 168 -23.34 -26.22 -6.09
C SER A 168 -24.60 -25.37 -6.27
N PRO A 169 -25.73 -25.92 -6.78
CA PRO A 169 -26.95 -25.16 -7.06
C PRO A 169 -27.55 -24.41 -5.87
N GLY A 170 -27.19 -24.83 -4.66
CA GLY A 170 -27.65 -24.23 -3.43
C GLY A 170 -26.66 -23.30 -2.76
N PHE A 171 -25.54 -22.88 -3.37
CA PHE A 171 -24.57 -22.03 -2.67
C PHE A 171 -23.99 -20.96 -3.57
N GLY A 172 -23.77 -19.76 -3.04
CA GLY A 172 -23.20 -18.63 -3.80
C GLY A 172 -22.34 -17.73 -2.94
N LEU A 173 -21.08 -17.54 -3.33
CA LEU A 173 -20.09 -16.71 -2.62
C LEU A 173 -20.08 -15.25 -3.09
N GLY A 174 -20.61 -14.99 -4.29
CA GLY A 174 -20.68 -13.69 -4.93
C GLY A 174 -22.08 -13.40 -5.47
N ALA A 175 -22.28 -12.20 -6.02
CA ALA A 175 -23.54 -11.81 -6.64
C ALA A 175 -23.29 -11.09 -7.97
N GLU A 176 -23.99 -11.52 -9.00
CA GLU A 176 -23.84 -10.99 -10.35
C GLU A 176 -25.11 -11.22 -11.19
N ILE A 177 -25.32 -10.36 -12.17
CA ILE A 177 -26.31 -10.56 -13.23
C ILE A 177 -25.52 -10.73 -14.51
N ASP A 178 -25.65 -11.88 -15.17
CA ASP A 178 -24.96 -12.17 -16.42
C ASP A 178 -25.84 -11.91 -17.63
N ASN A 179 -27.10 -12.33 -17.55
CA ASN A 179 -28.04 -12.14 -18.63
C ASN A 179 -29.48 -12.13 -18.14
N ILE A 180 -30.37 -11.55 -18.95
CA ILE A 180 -31.79 -11.42 -18.63
C ILE A 180 -32.61 -11.92 -19.81
N TYR A 181 -33.52 -12.82 -19.52
CA TYR A 181 -34.50 -13.34 -20.45
C TYR A 181 -35.90 -13.17 -19.87
N ALA A 182 -36.89 -12.88 -20.73
CA ALA A 182 -38.28 -12.85 -20.30
C ALA A 182 -39.25 -13.11 -21.45
N SER A 183 -40.36 -13.78 -21.14
CA SER A 183 -41.39 -14.15 -22.12
C SER A 183 -42.78 -14.21 -21.50
N THR A 184 -43.81 -14.39 -22.32
CA THR A 184 -45.18 -14.62 -21.85
C THR A 184 -45.90 -15.69 -22.67
N ASP A 185 -46.81 -16.44 -22.06
CA ASP A 185 -47.76 -17.33 -22.78
C ASP A 185 -49.17 -16.72 -22.90
N GLY A 186 -49.33 -15.45 -22.52
CA GLY A 186 -50.62 -14.75 -22.43
C GLY A 186 -51.43 -15.05 -21.16
N SER A 187 -50.93 -15.91 -20.27
CA SER A 187 -51.48 -16.15 -18.92
C SER A 187 -50.46 -15.86 -17.82
N ASN A 188 -49.18 -16.12 -18.06
CA ASN A 188 -48.06 -15.85 -17.16
C ASN A 188 -46.97 -15.02 -17.85
N LEU A 189 -46.23 -14.28 -17.04
CA LEU A 189 -44.93 -13.69 -17.34
C LEU A 189 -43.86 -14.65 -16.81
N PHE A 190 -42.89 -15.00 -17.63
CA PHE A 190 -41.72 -15.79 -17.25
C PHE A 190 -40.48 -14.89 -17.26
N ILE A 191 -39.65 -14.98 -16.22
CA ILE A 191 -38.42 -14.22 -16.08
C ILE A 191 -37.30 -15.20 -15.72
N PHE A 192 -36.18 -15.13 -16.43
CA PHE A 192 -34.94 -15.79 -16.06
C PHE A 192 -33.84 -14.73 -15.97
N VAL A 193 -33.10 -14.71 -14.87
CA VAL A 193 -31.92 -13.87 -14.66
C VAL A 193 -30.76 -14.80 -14.40
N GLY A 194 -29.87 -14.93 -15.38
CA GLY A 194 -28.65 -15.72 -15.26
C GLY A 194 -27.66 -15.03 -14.33
N GLY A 195 -26.96 -15.83 -13.53
CA GLY A 195 -25.95 -15.38 -12.58
C GLY A 195 -26.23 -15.86 -11.17
N ASN A 196 -25.64 -15.18 -10.19
CA ASN A 196 -25.57 -15.63 -8.81
C ASN A 196 -26.08 -14.60 -7.82
N LEU A 197 -26.48 -15.08 -6.64
CA LEU A 197 -26.77 -14.23 -5.48
C LEU A 197 -26.09 -14.82 -4.25
N SER A 198 -25.43 -13.98 -3.45
CA SER A 198 -24.76 -14.42 -2.22
C SER A 198 -25.78 -15.01 -1.23
N ASP A 199 -25.44 -16.14 -0.61
CA ASP A 199 -26.36 -16.91 0.24
C ASP A 199 -26.33 -16.57 1.74
N ASN A 200 -25.81 -15.38 2.07
CA ASN A 200 -25.52 -14.94 3.45
C ASN A 200 -26.28 -13.66 3.86
N PHE A 201 -27.43 -13.38 3.23
CA PHE A 201 -28.20 -12.15 3.45
C PHE A 201 -27.41 -10.85 3.25
N SER A 202 -26.37 -10.84 2.39
CA SER A 202 -25.64 -9.59 2.09
C SER A 202 -26.18 -8.83 0.88
N ASN A 203 -26.73 -9.55 -0.10
CA ASN A 203 -27.21 -8.97 -1.36
C ASN A 203 -28.65 -9.38 -1.69
N ARG A 204 -29.32 -8.57 -2.51
CA ARG A 204 -30.69 -8.77 -3.00
C ARG A 204 -30.81 -8.57 -4.49
N LEU A 205 -31.61 -9.41 -5.12
CA LEU A 205 -32.12 -9.21 -6.46
C LEU A 205 -33.46 -8.47 -6.38
N VAL A 206 -33.56 -7.31 -7.02
CA VAL A 206 -34.76 -6.48 -7.07
C VAL A 206 -35.25 -6.37 -8.50
N ILE A 207 -36.53 -6.69 -8.72
CA ILE A 207 -37.16 -6.70 -10.04
C ILE A 207 -38.38 -5.79 -10.01
N PHE A 208 -38.26 -4.60 -10.60
CA PHE A 208 -39.40 -3.72 -10.84
C PHE A 208 -40.05 -4.06 -12.19
N ILE A 209 -41.38 -4.01 -12.23
CA ILE A 209 -42.19 -4.35 -13.39
C ILE A 209 -43.07 -3.16 -13.74
N ASP A 210 -42.94 -2.65 -14.97
CA ASP A 210 -43.83 -1.65 -15.58
C ASP A 210 -44.74 -2.37 -16.58
N THR A 211 -46.04 -2.26 -16.35
CA THR A 211 -47.11 -2.95 -17.10
C THR A 211 -48.09 -1.96 -17.75
N ASP A 212 -48.14 -0.73 -17.26
CA ASP A 212 -48.96 0.34 -17.80
C ASP A 212 -48.23 1.69 -17.72
N SER A 213 -47.90 2.23 -18.90
CA SER A 213 -47.27 3.55 -19.07
C SER A 213 -48.06 4.75 -18.50
N ALA A 214 -49.32 4.56 -18.07
CA ALA A 214 -50.15 5.59 -17.46
C ALA A 214 -50.21 5.51 -15.93
N THR A 215 -49.72 4.43 -15.33
CA THR A 215 -49.71 4.21 -13.88
C THR A 215 -48.29 3.93 -13.38
N GLY A 216 -48.16 3.51 -12.12
CA GLY A 216 -46.85 3.24 -11.52
C GLY A 216 -46.10 4.46 -11.02
N GLN A 217 -44.84 4.24 -10.66
CA GLN A 217 -43.90 5.22 -10.11
C GLN A 217 -42.60 5.25 -10.95
N ASN A 218 -42.30 6.37 -11.60
CA ASN A 218 -40.97 6.60 -12.21
C ASN A 218 -39.95 7.06 -11.17
N GLN A 219 -40.35 7.94 -10.26
CA GLN A 219 -39.62 8.23 -9.04
C GLN A 219 -40.28 7.45 -7.91
N LEU A 220 -39.51 6.58 -7.26
CA LEU A 220 -39.99 5.74 -6.19
C LEU A 220 -40.37 6.61 -4.97
N ARG A 221 -41.54 6.33 -4.40
CA ARG A 221 -42.05 7.06 -3.23
C ARG A 221 -41.63 6.40 -1.92
N GLY A 222 -41.53 7.18 -0.84
CA GLY A 222 -41.25 6.68 0.51
C GLY A 222 -42.46 6.19 1.31
N ASP A 223 -43.63 6.09 0.69
CA ASP A 223 -44.91 5.74 1.33
C ASP A 223 -45.58 4.49 0.72
N ASN A 224 -44.77 3.56 0.19
CA ASN A 224 -45.20 2.26 -0.31
C ASN A 224 -45.49 1.26 0.82
N ALA A 225 -46.02 0.08 0.45
CA ALA A 225 -46.22 -1.01 1.39
C ALA A 225 -44.91 -1.42 2.10
N ASP A 226 -45.00 -1.72 3.40
CA ASP A 226 -43.89 -2.27 4.18
C ASP A 226 -43.60 -3.71 3.73
N ILE A 227 -42.56 -3.86 2.92
CA ILE A 227 -41.95 -5.13 2.55
C ILE A 227 -40.46 -5.11 2.89
N SER A 228 -39.91 -6.29 3.13
CA SER A 228 -38.50 -6.45 3.48
C SER A 228 -38.06 -5.57 4.65
N PHE A 229 -38.90 -5.39 5.68
CA PHE A 229 -38.64 -4.55 6.86
C PHE A 229 -38.53 -3.04 6.55
N ASP A 230 -39.50 -2.51 5.83
CA ASP A 230 -39.61 -1.11 5.39
C ASP A 230 -38.47 -0.62 4.46
N ARG A 231 -37.67 -1.57 3.94
CA ARG A 231 -36.51 -1.25 3.10
C ARG A 231 -36.88 -0.77 1.69
N LEU A 232 -38.06 -1.14 1.17
CA LEU A 232 -38.58 -0.55 -0.06
C LEU A 232 -38.74 0.97 0.06
N ASN A 233 -39.32 1.43 1.17
CA ASN A 233 -39.49 2.86 1.44
C ASN A 233 -38.17 3.58 1.68
N ARG A 234 -37.11 2.85 2.06
CA ARG A 234 -35.77 3.42 2.19
C ARG A 234 -35.21 3.93 0.86
N MET A 235 -35.57 3.32 -0.27
CA MET A 235 -35.15 3.80 -1.60
C MET A 235 -36.00 4.98 -2.10
N GLY A 236 -37.18 5.18 -1.52
CA GLY A 236 -38.13 6.20 -1.95
C GLY A 236 -37.78 7.61 -1.47
N ASN A 237 -38.48 8.59 -2.03
CA ASN A 237 -38.37 10.00 -1.61
C ASN A 237 -38.76 10.19 -0.13
N SER A 238 -38.18 11.20 0.51
CA SER A 238 -38.42 11.45 1.95
C SER A 238 -39.85 11.87 2.27
N GLU A 239 -40.51 12.57 1.35
CA GLU A 239 -41.90 13.01 1.46
C GLU A 239 -42.57 13.05 0.08
N GLU A 240 -43.90 12.97 0.04
CA GLU A 240 -44.66 13.09 -1.21
C GLU A 240 -44.35 14.40 -1.96
N GLY A 241 -44.04 14.27 -3.25
CA GLY A 241 -43.79 15.41 -4.14
C GLY A 241 -42.40 16.03 -4.03
N VAL A 242 -41.53 15.50 -3.17
CA VAL A 242 -40.10 15.82 -3.18
C VAL A 242 -39.45 15.16 -4.39
N THR A 243 -38.76 15.95 -5.20
CA THR A 243 -38.07 15.50 -6.43
C THR A 243 -36.55 15.49 -6.29
N THR A 244 -36.01 15.84 -5.11
CA THR A 244 -34.57 15.93 -4.85
C THR A 244 -33.96 14.63 -4.33
N ASP A 245 -34.80 13.66 -3.98
CA ASP A 245 -34.42 12.34 -3.48
C ASP A 245 -35.44 11.28 -3.92
N GLY A 246 -35.12 10.01 -3.71
CA GLY A 246 -35.89 8.86 -4.18
C GLY A 246 -35.37 8.34 -5.51
N LEU A 247 -35.25 7.02 -5.63
CA LEU A 247 -34.79 6.33 -6.83
C LEU A 247 -35.59 6.74 -8.06
N VAL A 248 -34.92 7.28 -9.08
CA VAL A 248 -35.55 7.66 -10.35
C VAL A 248 -35.15 6.68 -11.46
N PHE A 249 -36.14 6.04 -12.07
CA PHE A 249 -35.97 5.15 -13.23
C PHE A 249 -35.79 5.94 -14.53
N ASP A 250 -35.28 5.28 -15.56
CA ASP A 250 -35.23 5.79 -16.93
C ASP A 250 -36.57 6.38 -17.40
N ALA A 251 -36.49 7.43 -18.21
CA ALA A 251 -37.64 7.95 -18.92
C ALA A 251 -38.37 6.84 -19.70
N GLY A 252 -39.68 6.75 -19.49
CA GLY A 252 -40.53 5.73 -20.13
C GLY A 252 -40.66 4.43 -19.33
N PHE A 253 -40.07 4.35 -18.13
CA PHE A 253 -40.33 3.28 -17.16
C PHE A 253 -41.06 3.84 -15.93
N SER A 254 -42.20 3.28 -15.57
CA SER A 254 -42.92 3.62 -14.34
C SER A 254 -43.34 2.34 -13.64
N ALA A 255 -42.65 1.98 -12.57
CA ALA A 255 -42.84 0.70 -11.90
C ALA A 255 -44.25 0.60 -11.31
N ASP A 256 -45.01 -0.42 -11.71
CA ASP A 256 -46.31 -0.75 -11.12
C ASP A 256 -46.18 -1.80 -10.01
N TYR A 257 -45.15 -2.65 -10.09
CA TYR A 257 -44.93 -3.75 -9.16
C TYR A 257 -43.44 -3.94 -8.88
N VAL A 258 -43.12 -4.55 -7.74
CA VAL A 258 -41.76 -4.97 -7.40
C VAL A 258 -41.76 -6.34 -6.73
N TYR A 259 -40.80 -7.17 -7.13
CA TYR A 259 -40.37 -8.36 -6.39
C TYR A 259 -38.98 -8.13 -5.82
N THR A 260 -38.73 -8.61 -4.61
CA THR A 260 -37.39 -8.65 -4.03
C THR A 260 -37.07 -10.06 -3.59
N VAL A 261 -35.83 -10.47 -3.82
CA VAL A 261 -35.33 -11.81 -3.55
C VAL A 261 -34.03 -11.72 -2.77
N VAL A 262 -33.95 -12.43 -1.65
CA VAL A 262 -32.71 -12.61 -0.88
C VAL A 262 -32.46 -14.10 -0.68
N LEU A 263 -31.19 -14.50 -0.69
CA LEU A 263 -30.77 -15.83 -0.27
C LEU A 263 -30.10 -15.77 1.10
N GLY A 264 -30.40 -16.78 1.91
CA GLY A 264 -29.90 -16.84 3.27
C GLY A 264 -30.03 -18.23 3.88
N GLY A 265 -28.94 -18.74 4.44
CA GLY A 265 -28.89 -19.93 5.29
C GLY A 265 -28.27 -19.61 6.64
N GLY A 266 -28.31 -20.56 7.58
CA GLY A 266 -27.64 -20.37 8.87
C GLY A 266 -26.14 -20.55 8.76
N ASP A 267 -25.41 -19.95 9.69
CA ASP A 267 -23.96 -20.12 9.79
C ASP A 267 -23.63 -21.59 10.12
N PRO A 268 -22.93 -22.34 9.24
CA PRO A 268 -22.51 -23.71 9.52
C PRO A 268 -21.60 -23.85 10.75
N GLY A 269 -21.05 -22.73 11.25
CA GLY A 269 -20.21 -22.63 12.43
C GLY A 269 -20.91 -22.22 13.73
N ASP A 270 -22.16 -21.75 13.68
CA ASP A 270 -22.92 -21.32 14.86
C ASP A 270 -23.92 -22.40 15.34
N PRO A 271 -23.62 -23.15 16.41
CA PRO A 271 -24.52 -24.18 16.93
C PRO A 271 -25.78 -23.63 17.61
N GLU A 272 -25.89 -22.31 17.81
CA GLU A 272 -27.11 -21.65 18.28
C GLU A 272 -27.99 -21.13 17.13
N ASP A 273 -27.48 -21.15 15.89
CA ASP A 273 -28.25 -20.79 14.70
C ASP A 273 -29.20 -21.94 14.32
N PRO A 274 -30.53 -21.75 14.35
CA PRO A 274 -31.50 -22.77 13.97
C PRO A 274 -31.41 -23.22 12.50
N PHE A 275 -30.62 -22.55 11.67
CA PHE A 275 -30.40 -22.84 10.26
C PHE A 275 -29.00 -23.41 9.93
N SER A 276 -28.19 -23.72 10.96
CA SER A 276 -26.78 -24.16 10.89
C SER A 276 -26.48 -25.41 10.03
N GLU A 277 -27.49 -26.19 9.63
CA GLU A 277 -27.33 -27.35 8.72
C GLU A 277 -28.22 -27.32 7.47
N VAL A 278 -28.80 -26.16 7.14
CA VAL A 278 -29.85 -26.06 6.12
C VAL A 278 -29.28 -25.35 4.89
N PHE A 279 -29.41 -26.00 3.73
CA PHE A 279 -29.28 -25.36 2.41
C PHE A 279 -29.92 -23.97 2.45
N PRO A 280 -29.28 -22.92 1.90
CA PRO A 280 -29.84 -21.59 1.96
C PRO A 280 -31.24 -21.56 1.35
N SER A 281 -32.07 -20.71 1.94
CA SER A 281 -33.43 -20.51 1.51
C SER A 281 -33.54 -19.20 0.75
N MET A 282 -34.39 -19.19 -0.26
CA MET A 282 -34.83 -18.00 -0.93
C MET A 282 -36.01 -17.41 -0.18
N PHE A 283 -36.03 -16.09 -0.04
CA PHE A 283 -37.14 -15.34 0.53
C PHE A 283 -37.62 -14.34 -0.51
N VAL A 284 -38.93 -14.33 -0.80
CA VAL A 284 -39.53 -13.48 -1.83
C VAL A 284 -40.55 -12.54 -1.21
N ASP A 285 -40.43 -11.25 -1.51
CA ASP A 285 -41.41 -10.21 -1.19
C ASP A 285 -42.02 -9.62 -2.46
N PHE A 286 -43.26 -9.14 -2.36
CA PHE A 286 -43.99 -8.48 -3.45
C PHE A 286 -44.69 -7.21 -2.96
N ALA A 287 -44.66 -6.14 -3.76
CA ALA A 287 -45.50 -4.96 -3.55
C ALA A 287 -46.06 -4.36 -4.85
N GLU A 288 -47.25 -3.79 -4.74
CA GLU A 288 -47.84 -2.87 -5.73
C GLU A 288 -47.30 -1.45 -5.50
N LEU A 289 -47.09 -0.70 -6.59
CA LEU A 289 -46.53 0.65 -6.59
C LEU A 289 -47.48 1.64 -7.28
N PRO A 290 -48.66 1.96 -6.71
CA PRO A 290 -49.57 2.93 -7.33
C PRO A 290 -48.94 4.31 -7.45
N THR A 291 -49.33 5.07 -8.48
CA THR A 291 -48.86 6.46 -8.69
C THR A 291 -49.15 7.38 -7.49
N THR A 292 -50.20 7.08 -6.72
CA THR A 292 -50.60 7.84 -5.53
C THR A 292 -49.90 7.41 -4.23
N GLY A 293 -48.94 6.45 -4.29
CA GLY A 293 -48.34 5.85 -3.11
C GLY A 293 -49.21 4.76 -2.47
N GLY A 294 -48.69 4.09 -1.45
CA GLY A 294 -49.31 2.96 -0.77
C GLY A 294 -49.20 1.65 -1.54
N GLY A 295 -50.34 1.02 -1.83
CA GLY A 295 -50.41 -0.30 -2.45
C GLY A 295 -50.47 -1.45 -1.44
N ALA A 296 -50.74 -2.66 -1.94
CA ALA A 296 -50.64 -3.87 -1.14
C ALA A 296 -49.21 -4.45 -1.22
N GLY A 297 -48.71 -4.94 -0.08
CA GLY A 297 -47.45 -5.67 0.00
C GLY A 297 -47.65 -6.99 0.74
N THR A 298 -46.86 -8.00 0.38
CA THR A 298 -46.88 -9.31 1.05
C THR A 298 -45.52 -9.98 1.00
N PHE A 299 -45.18 -10.68 2.08
CA PHE A 299 -44.23 -11.77 2.01
C PHE A 299 -44.85 -12.90 1.19
N VAL A 300 -44.19 -13.28 0.09
CA VAL A 300 -44.70 -14.28 -0.86
C VAL A 300 -44.43 -15.68 -0.31
N GLY A 301 -43.26 -15.89 0.28
CA GLY A 301 -42.86 -17.13 0.93
C GLY A 301 -41.35 -17.33 0.97
N ASP A 302 -40.95 -18.41 1.63
CA ASP A 302 -39.60 -18.92 1.70
C ASP A 302 -39.52 -20.39 1.24
N GLY A 303 -38.33 -20.79 0.78
CA GLY A 303 -38.05 -22.19 0.50
C GLY A 303 -36.61 -22.46 0.07
N ILE A 304 -36.21 -23.72 0.20
CA ILE A 304 -34.85 -24.20 -0.11
C ILE A 304 -34.62 -24.18 -1.62
N ILE A 305 -33.47 -23.64 -2.03
CA ILE A 305 -33.05 -23.57 -3.44
C ILE A 305 -32.23 -24.78 -3.90
N GLY A 306 -31.93 -24.88 -5.19
CA GLY A 306 -31.01 -25.89 -5.73
C GLY A 306 -31.55 -27.33 -5.71
N LEU A 307 -32.86 -27.52 -5.57
CA LEU A 307 -33.51 -28.84 -5.53
C LEU A 307 -34.04 -29.31 -6.90
N GLY A 308 -33.89 -28.48 -7.95
CA GLY A 308 -34.38 -28.77 -9.31
C GLY A 308 -35.89 -28.62 -9.47
N PHE A 309 -36.51 -27.73 -8.69
CA PHE A 309 -37.91 -27.29 -8.78
C PHE A 309 -38.08 -25.96 -8.03
N PHE A 310 -39.26 -25.33 -8.11
CA PHE A 310 -39.53 -24.04 -7.46
C PHE A 310 -39.30 -24.11 -5.95
N ALA A 311 -38.56 -23.15 -5.42
CA ALA A 311 -38.36 -22.98 -3.99
C ALA A 311 -39.58 -22.34 -3.32
N VAL A 312 -40.24 -21.38 -3.99
CA VAL A 312 -41.43 -20.68 -3.48
C VAL A 312 -42.58 -20.81 -4.48
N SER A 313 -43.79 -21.12 -3.98
CA SER A 313 -45.02 -21.15 -4.80
C SER A 313 -46.20 -20.58 -4.02
N SER A 314 -46.88 -19.61 -4.64
CA SER A 314 -48.05 -18.94 -4.08
C SER A 314 -48.97 -18.42 -5.19
N ASN A 315 -50.06 -17.75 -4.81
CA ASN A 315 -50.89 -17.03 -5.79
C ASN A 315 -50.15 -15.86 -6.47
N GLN A 316 -49.04 -15.38 -5.91
CA GLN A 316 -48.22 -14.31 -6.49
C GLN A 316 -47.16 -14.82 -7.48
N GLY A 317 -47.03 -16.14 -7.64
CA GLY A 317 -46.11 -16.74 -8.59
C GLY A 317 -45.36 -17.95 -8.02
N GLU A 318 -44.60 -18.57 -8.91
CA GLU A 318 -43.66 -19.65 -8.64
C GLU A 318 -42.24 -19.13 -8.91
N PHE A 319 -41.30 -19.47 -8.03
CA PHE A 319 -39.93 -18.94 -8.05
C PHE A 319 -38.93 -20.06 -7.80
N GLY A 320 -37.92 -20.18 -8.68
CA GLY A 320 -36.81 -21.12 -8.62
C GLY A 320 -35.47 -20.39 -8.59
N TYR A 321 -34.44 -21.06 -8.09
CA TYR A 321 -33.08 -20.53 -8.09
C TYR A 321 -32.08 -21.69 -8.17
N ASP A 322 -31.15 -21.60 -9.13
CA ASP A 322 -29.97 -22.45 -9.24
C ASP A 322 -28.71 -21.57 -9.22
N ASN A 323 -27.98 -21.59 -8.10
CA ASN A 323 -26.81 -20.75 -7.85
C ASN A 323 -25.49 -21.40 -8.31
N SER A 324 -25.55 -22.42 -9.18
CA SER A 324 -24.36 -23.17 -9.62
C SER A 324 -23.50 -22.47 -10.67
N ASN A 325 -23.85 -21.25 -11.08
CA ASN A 325 -23.04 -20.51 -12.05
C ASN A 325 -21.65 -20.22 -11.46
N VAL A 326 -20.60 -20.55 -12.21
CA VAL A 326 -19.19 -20.24 -11.88
C VAL A 326 -18.46 -19.58 -13.05
N GLY A 327 -19.23 -19.18 -14.08
CA GLY A 327 -18.76 -18.39 -15.22
C GLY A 327 -19.54 -17.07 -15.28
N GLY A 328 -19.65 -16.47 -16.46
CA GLY A 328 -20.36 -15.19 -16.61
C GLY A 328 -19.44 -13.97 -16.60
N VAL A 329 -19.75 -12.98 -15.77
CA VAL A 329 -18.89 -11.82 -15.56
C VAL A 329 -17.86 -12.08 -14.47
N LEU A 330 -16.70 -11.45 -14.56
CA LEU A 330 -15.63 -11.60 -13.57
C LEU A 330 -15.60 -10.41 -12.60
N ALA A 331 -15.05 -10.63 -11.41
CA ALA A 331 -14.83 -9.60 -10.43
C ALA A 331 -13.78 -8.59 -10.91
N VAL A 332 -13.99 -7.30 -10.65
CA VAL A 332 -12.97 -6.26 -10.93
C VAL A 332 -11.64 -6.59 -10.25
N CYS A 333 -10.52 -6.16 -10.85
CA CYS A 333 -9.21 -6.41 -10.29
C CYS A 333 -9.05 -5.72 -8.91
N PRO A 334 -8.31 -6.35 -7.97
CA PRO A 334 -7.93 -5.65 -6.76
C PRO A 334 -7.06 -4.42 -7.12
N PRO A 335 -7.05 -3.37 -6.27
CA PRO A 335 -6.15 -2.23 -6.47
C PRO A 335 -4.69 -2.71 -6.60
N PRO A 336 -3.87 -2.07 -7.46
CA PRO A 336 -2.47 -2.44 -7.58
C PRO A 336 -1.75 -2.33 -6.23
N ALA A 337 -1.11 -3.41 -5.80
CA ALA A 337 -0.31 -3.46 -4.57
C ALA A 337 1.16 -3.72 -4.93
N GLY A 338 2.06 -2.98 -4.27
CA GLY A 338 3.49 -3.29 -4.33
C GLY A 338 3.81 -4.50 -3.45
N ASN A 339 4.97 -5.11 -3.69
CA ASN A 339 5.40 -6.29 -2.96
C ASN A 339 6.60 -5.96 -2.04
N PRO A 340 6.52 -6.19 -0.72
CA PRO A 340 7.59 -5.83 0.21
C PRO A 340 8.91 -6.60 -0.03
N ASP A 341 8.85 -7.73 -0.74
CA ASP A 341 10.01 -8.61 -0.95
C ASP A 341 10.64 -8.46 -2.34
N VAL A 342 9.84 -8.06 -3.35
CA VAL A 342 10.30 -7.97 -4.74
C VAL A 342 9.90 -6.66 -5.41
N SER A 343 10.83 -6.12 -6.20
CA SER A 343 10.55 -4.98 -7.07
C SER A 343 11.13 -5.19 -8.46
N THR A 344 10.47 -4.62 -9.46
CA THR A 344 10.86 -4.60 -10.88
C THR A 344 11.64 -3.36 -11.27
N GLY A 345 11.84 -2.41 -10.34
CA GLY A 345 12.52 -1.15 -10.57
C GLY A 345 13.38 -0.71 -9.39
N SER A 346 14.39 0.11 -9.67
CA SER A 346 15.31 0.66 -8.69
C SER A 346 15.24 2.18 -8.69
N GLU A 347 14.94 2.77 -7.53
CA GLU A 347 14.79 4.21 -7.38
C GLU A 347 14.99 4.67 -5.94
N LEU A 348 15.45 5.91 -5.79
CA LEU A 348 15.55 6.58 -4.50
C LEU A 348 14.58 7.76 -4.48
N ASN A 349 13.78 7.87 -3.43
CA ASN A 349 12.78 8.91 -3.28
C ASN A 349 13.18 9.94 -2.23
N GLN A 350 13.32 9.52 -0.98
CA GLN A 350 13.69 10.42 0.12
C GLN A 350 14.71 9.79 1.03
N LEU A 351 15.52 10.61 1.69
CA LEU A 351 16.35 10.21 2.82
C LEU A 351 15.85 10.90 4.09
N PHE A 352 15.59 10.09 5.10
CA PHE A 352 15.35 10.50 6.47
C PHE A 352 16.48 9.99 7.36
N GLY A 353 16.76 10.70 8.45
CA GLY A 353 17.70 10.18 9.42
C GLY A 353 18.06 11.13 10.55
N TYR A 354 18.62 10.56 11.61
CA TYR A 354 19.18 11.29 12.73
C TYR A 354 20.19 10.42 13.49
N ILE A 355 21.06 11.07 14.27
CA ILE A 355 21.92 10.42 15.25
C ILE A 355 21.36 10.68 16.63
N ASP A 356 21.12 9.63 17.39
CA ASP A 356 20.77 9.68 18.80
C ASP A 356 22.06 9.57 19.62
N GLU A 357 22.51 10.69 20.20
CA GLU A 357 23.73 10.68 21.02
C GLU A 357 23.60 9.89 22.31
N ASP A 358 22.38 9.73 22.85
CA ASP A 358 22.16 9.03 24.12
C ASP A 358 22.36 7.52 23.95
N THR A 359 21.93 6.99 22.79
CA THR A 359 22.12 5.58 22.45
C THR A 359 23.39 5.34 21.64
N GLY A 360 23.95 6.36 21.00
CA GLY A 360 25.09 6.24 20.09
C GLY A 360 24.73 5.57 18.77
N LEU A 361 23.47 5.66 18.36
CA LEU A 361 22.92 5.03 17.15
C LEU A 361 22.53 6.08 16.11
N MET A 362 22.72 5.74 14.84
CA MET A 362 22.15 6.47 13.72
C MET A 362 21.04 5.66 13.08
N TYR A 363 19.91 6.32 12.85
CA TYR A 363 18.75 5.79 12.16
C TYR A 363 18.69 6.43 10.78
N LEU A 364 18.56 5.63 9.72
CA LEU A 364 18.42 6.10 8.34
C LEU A 364 17.29 5.34 7.65
N LEU A 365 16.42 6.06 6.94
CA LEU A 365 15.42 5.48 6.05
C LEU A 365 15.56 6.11 4.66
N LEU A 366 15.76 5.27 3.65
CA LEU A 366 15.75 5.63 2.24
C LEU A 366 14.47 5.06 1.62
N THR A 367 13.50 5.93 1.34
CA THR A 367 12.27 5.50 0.67
C THR A 367 12.52 5.29 -0.83
N GLY A 368 11.75 4.39 -1.45
CA GLY A 368 11.93 3.91 -2.82
C GLY A 368 12.16 2.41 -2.88
N ASN A 369 12.74 1.95 -3.99
CA ASN A 369 12.82 0.54 -4.32
C ASN A 369 14.23 0.14 -4.75
N LEU A 370 14.55 -1.13 -4.53
CA LEU A 370 15.73 -1.77 -5.10
C LEU A 370 15.28 -3.00 -5.91
N GLU A 371 15.43 -2.94 -7.23
CA GLU A 371 15.05 -4.03 -8.13
C GLU A 371 15.70 -5.35 -7.69
N THR A 372 14.91 -6.42 -7.67
CA THR A 372 15.34 -7.75 -7.22
C THR A 372 16.14 -8.49 -8.30
N ASN A 373 17.20 -7.85 -8.79
CA ASN A 373 18.06 -8.35 -9.86
C ASN A 373 19.56 -8.30 -9.52
N GLY A 374 19.90 -7.88 -8.30
CA GLY A 374 21.28 -7.72 -7.84
C GLY A 374 21.82 -6.30 -7.93
N ASN A 375 21.04 -5.32 -8.40
CA ASN A 375 21.37 -3.89 -8.26
C ASN A 375 21.71 -3.55 -6.81
N VAL A 376 22.57 -2.54 -6.65
CA VAL A 376 23.30 -2.29 -5.40
C VAL A 376 23.10 -0.88 -4.94
N LEU A 377 22.51 -0.68 -3.77
CA LEU A 377 22.65 0.57 -3.04
C LEU A 377 24.03 0.61 -2.39
N ASN A 378 24.83 1.63 -2.68
CA ASN A 378 26.09 1.92 -2.01
C ASN A 378 25.93 3.12 -1.08
N LEU A 379 26.46 3.03 0.13
CA LEU A 379 26.48 4.11 1.12
C LEU A 379 27.93 4.33 1.63
N PHE A 380 28.33 5.59 1.69
CA PHE A 380 29.65 6.05 2.13
C PHE A 380 29.48 7.06 3.26
N PHE A 381 30.11 6.80 4.39
CA PHE A 381 29.97 7.59 5.61
C PHE A 381 31.26 8.36 5.93
N ASP A 382 31.22 9.69 5.90
CA ASP A 382 32.25 10.56 6.48
C ASP A 382 31.83 10.94 7.90
N VAL A 383 32.59 10.44 8.88
CA VAL A 383 32.31 10.56 10.32
C VAL A 383 33.53 11.03 11.11
N ALA A 384 34.71 11.14 10.50
CA ALA A 384 35.93 11.57 11.16
C ALA A 384 37.00 11.98 10.13
N PRO A 385 37.99 12.80 10.50
CA PRO A 385 39.09 13.14 9.61
C PRO A 385 39.86 11.92 9.11
N GLY A 386 40.13 11.87 7.79
CA GLY A 386 40.76 10.74 7.11
C GLY A 386 39.73 9.94 6.31
N GLY A 387 40.09 8.74 5.86
CA GLY A 387 39.24 7.96 4.95
C GLY A 387 39.57 8.16 3.47
N GLN A 388 38.66 7.71 2.59
CA GLN A 388 38.81 7.71 1.13
C GLN A 388 37.61 8.42 0.47
N GLY A 389 37.88 9.16 -0.59
CA GLY A 389 36.89 9.73 -1.49
C GLY A 389 37.35 11.04 -2.10
N ALA A 390 37.38 12.11 -1.30
CA ALA A 390 37.59 13.48 -1.78
C ALA A 390 39.06 13.87 -1.93
N THR A 391 39.86 13.62 -0.90
CA THR A 391 41.30 13.92 -0.87
C THR A 391 42.08 12.76 -1.50
N PHE A 392 41.64 11.53 -1.23
CA PHE A 392 42.23 10.30 -1.75
C PHE A 392 41.13 9.53 -2.47
N PRO A 393 41.13 9.42 -3.81
CA PRO A 393 40.11 8.64 -4.52
C PRO A 393 39.97 7.24 -3.93
N LEU A 394 38.79 6.61 -4.08
CA LEU A 394 38.58 5.25 -3.58
C LEU A 394 39.72 4.32 -4.03
N SER A 395 40.25 3.55 -3.08
CA SER A 395 41.38 2.66 -3.28
C SER A 395 40.93 1.30 -3.81
N GLY A 396 41.68 0.73 -4.74
CA GLY A 396 41.55 -0.68 -5.14
C GLY A 396 42.23 -1.66 -4.17
N GLN A 397 42.78 -1.15 -3.06
CA GLN A 397 43.44 -1.91 -2.00
C GLN A 397 42.65 -1.83 -0.68
N ASN A 398 41.33 -1.97 -0.76
CA ASN A 398 40.49 -2.26 0.40
C ASN A 398 40.41 -3.78 0.63
N VAL A 399 39.87 -4.18 1.79
CA VAL A 399 39.56 -5.59 2.04
C VAL A 399 38.63 -6.12 0.93
N ASP A 400 38.90 -7.34 0.45
CA ASP A 400 38.00 -8.00 -0.50
C ASP A 400 36.69 -8.33 0.22
N VAL A 401 35.61 -7.71 -0.23
CA VAL A 401 34.25 -7.89 0.26
C VAL A 401 33.28 -7.77 -0.91
N ASP A 402 32.17 -8.51 -0.80
CA ASP A 402 31.14 -8.60 -1.84
C ASP A 402 31.71 -8.90 -3.24
N PHE A 403 32.49 -9.98 -3.33
CA PHE A 403 33.15 -10.41 -4.57
C PHE A 403 34.03 -9.31 -5.20
N ASN A 404 34.81 -8.63 -4.36
CA ASN A 404 35.68 -7.53 -4.71
C ASN A 404 34.95 -6.29 -5.28
N GLY A 405 33.67 -6.12 -4.95
CA GLY A 405 32.81 -5.02 -5.39
C GLY A 405 33.28 -3.64 -4.95
N LEU A 406 33.70 -3.49 -3.70
CA LEU A 406 34.28 -2.23 -3.20
C LEU A 406 35.52 -1.82 -4.01
N ASN A 407 36.44 -2.76 -4.24
CA ASN A 407 37.66 -2.51 -5.02
C ASN A 407 37.39 -2.32 -6.52
N ARG A 408 36.22 -2.73 -7.04
CA ARG A 408 35.79 -2.40 -8.42
C ARG A 408 35.54 -0.90 -8.59
N MET A 409 35.18 -0.20 -7.51
CA MET A 409 35.00 1.26 -7.48
C MET A 409 36.31 2.03 -7.21
N GLY A 410 37.37 1.33 -6.81
CA GLY A 410 38.69 1.91 -6.57
C GLY A 410 39.62 1.91 -7.79
N ASP A 411 40.82 2.48 -7.61
CA ASP A 411 41.92 2.45 -8.60
C ASP A 411 42.47 1.02 -8.87
N GLY A 412 43.42 0.83 -9.79
CA GLY A 412 44.04 -0.50 -10.07
C GLY A 412 45.56 -0.40 -10.38
N GLU A 413 46.44 -1.41 -10.27
CA GLU A 413 46.45 -2.81 -9.76
C GLU A 413 47.48 -2.94 -8.60
N VAL A 414 47.33 -4.01 -7.79
CA VAL A 414 48.36 -4.58 -6.90
C VAL A 414 49.73 -4.67 -7.61
N GLY A 415 50.75 -3.96 -7.11
CA GLY A 415 52.15 -4.23 -7.42
C GLY A 415 52.96 -3.20 -8.23
N ASN A 416 52.49 -1.96 -8.46
CA ASN A 416 53.35 -0.89 -8.97
C ASN A 416 52.93 0.49 -8.40
N PRO A 417 53.85 1.37 -7.97
CA PRO A 417 53.51 2.62 -7.28
C PRO A 417 53.04 3.73 -8.25
N PRO A 418 52.41 4.80 -7.74
CA PRO A 418 50.98 5.08 -7.81
C PRO A 418 50.57 5.91 -9.05
N VAL A 419 49.41 5.62 -9.62
CA VAL A 419 48.67 6.59 -10.43
C VAL A 419 47.25 6.65 -9.83
N PHE A 420 47.07 7.60 -8.91
CA PHE A 420 45.85 7.87 -8.14
C PHE A 420 44.66 8.39 -9.00
N THR A 421 44.45 7.94 -10.23
CA THR A 421 43.53 8.64 -11.16
C THR A 421 42.27 7.89 -11.56
N ASP A 422 42.12 6.61 -11.19
CA ASP A 422 41.04 5.77 -11.75
C ASP A 422 39.95 5.38 -10.72
N GLY A 423 40.14 5.63 -9.43
CA GLY A 423 39.09 5.41 -8.41
C GLY A 423 38.01 6.49 -8.44
N VAL A 424 36.83 6.19 -7.88
CA VAL A 424 35.77 7.20 -7.70
C VAL A 424 36.28 8.31 -6.77
N ILE A 425 36.05 9.57 -7.16
CA ILE A 425 36.27 10.74 -6.31
C ILE A 425 34.92 11.16 -5.73
N LEU A 426 34.78 11.02 -4.41
CA LEU A 426 33.61 11.45 -3.65
C LEU A 426 33.71 12.95 -3.30
N GLU A 427 32.64 13.51 -2.78
CA GLU A 427 32.64 14.89 -2.26
C GLU A 427 33.19 15.02 -0.82
N HIS A 428 33.29 13.90 -0.10
CA HIS A 428 33.89 13.81 1.23
C HIS A 428 34.84 12.61 1.35
N ASP A 429 35.69 12.60 2.39
CA ASP A 429 36.53 11.45 2.70
C ASP A 429 35.77 10.49 3.63
N ALA A 430 35.23 9.40 3.09
CA ALA A 430 34.46 8.42 3.84
C ALA A 430 35.36 7.47 4.66
N ASN A 431 34.95 7.16 5.89
CA ASN A 431 35.63 6.24 6.81
C ASN A 431 35.00 4.84 6.83
N PHE A 432 33.80 4.70 6.26
CA PHE A 432 33.02 3.46 6.27
C PHE A 432 32.21 3.32 4.99
N TRP A 433 32.08 2.09 4.50
CA TRP A 433 31.26 1.75 3.34
C TRP A 433 30.26 0.65 3.72
N LEU A 434 29.04 0.79 3.21
CA LEU A 434 27.99 -0.22 3.28
C LEU A 434 27.39 -0.42 1.87
N SER A 435 27.03 -1.66 1.54
CA SER A 435 26.17 -1.94 0.38
C SER A 435 24.94 -2.74 0.78
N PHE A 436 23.82 -2.51 0.11
CA PHE A 436 22.60 -3.32 0.20
C PHE A 436 22.26 -3.89 -1.19
N LYS A 437 21.95 -5.18 -1.29
CA LYS A 437 21.50 -5.84 -2.53
C LYS A 437 20.31 -6.75 -2.27
N THR A 438 19.44 -6.87 -3.27
CA THR A 438 18.37 -7.88 -3.32
C THR A 438 18.40 -8.62 -4.66
N PHE A 439 18.10 -9.92 -4.66
CA PHE A 439 18.08 -10.76 -5.86
C PHE A 439 17.20 -12.01 -5.65
N ASN A 440 17.12 -12.85 -6.69
CA ASN A 440 16.35 -14.11 -6.69
C ASN A 440 14.84 -13.88 -6.48
N PRO A 441 14.11 -13.26 -7.42
CA PRO A 441 12.71 -12.87 -7.22
C PRO A 441 11.75 -14.04 -6.92
N ALA A 442 12.13 -15.28 -7.28
CA ALA A 442 11.34 -16.47 -6.96
C ALA A 442 11.48 -16.91 -5.49
N ASN A 443 12.58 -16.53 -4.84
CA ASN A 443 12.85 -16.77 -3.42
C ASN A 443 13.76 -15.65 -2.91
N PRO A 444 13.18 -14.46 -2.61
CA PRO A 444 13.94 -13.23 -2.44
C PRO A 444 15.03 -13.35 -1.38
N GLU A 445 16.21 -12.88 -1.75
CA GLU A 445 17.39 -12.84 -0.91
C GLU A 445 17.90 -11.41 -0.83
N TYR A 446 18.33 -11.01 0.36
CA TYR A 446 18.94 -9.70 0.59
C TYR A 446 20.22 -9.80 1.41
N PHE A 447 21.18 -8.94 1.09
CA PHE A 447 22.49 -8.93 1.72
C PHE A 447 22.95 -7.50 1.97
N VAL A 448 23.51 -7.30 3.17
CA VAL A 448 24.27 -6.11 3.53
C VAL A 448 25.73 -6.49 3.64
N ASN A 449 26.59 -5.69 3.02
CA ASN A 449 28.04 -5.81 3.14
C ASN A 449 28.61 -4.53 3.73
N ALA A 450 29.72 -4.62 4.48
CA ALA A 450 30.33 -3.48 5.12
C ALA A 450 31.86 -3.61 5.17
N ALA A 451 32.56 -2.47 5.10
CA ALA A 451 34.00 -2.39 5.27
C ALA A 451 34.44 -1.03 5.81
N VAL A 452 35.55 -1.03 6.54
CA VAL A 452 36.22 0.20 6.98
C VAL A 452 37.03 0.79 5.83
N LEU A 453 36.86 2.09 5.57
CA LEU A 453 37.66 2.83 4.60
C LEU A 453 38.78 3.58 5.31
N ARG A 454 40.02 3.28 4.94
CA ARG A 454 41.22 3.85 5.56
C ARG A 454 41.99 4.71 4.56
N THR A 455 42.59 5.81 5.02
CA THR A 455 43.20 6.85 4.18
C THR A 455 44.24 6.37 3.15
N GLN A 456 44.89 5.23 3.36
CA GLN A 456 45.91 4.68 2.45
C GLN A 456 45.55 3.26 1.98
N GLY A 457 44.29 2.82 2.11
CA GLY A 457 43.92 1.40 2.08
C GLY A 457 44.18 0.71 3.42
N PHE A 458 44.14 -0.63 3.45
CA PHE A 458 44.38 -1.40 4.67
C PHE A 458 45.73 -1.05 5.32
N PRO A 459 45.83 -0.98 6.67
CA PRO A 459 46.95 -0.33 7.34
C PRO A 459 48.20 -1.21 7.39
N LEU A 460 48.03 -2.53 7.30
CA LEU A 460 49.09 -3.55 7.25
C LEU A 460 48.61 -4.74 6.41
N SER A 461 49.54 -5.37 5.69
CA SER A 461 49.36 -6.69 5.10
C SER A 461 50.34 -7.68 5.68
N ASN A 462 49.98 -8.97 5.68
CA ASN A 462 50.95 -10.03 5.92
C ASN A 462 52.01 -10.13 4.80
N SER A 463 52.99 -11.01 4.98
CA SER A 463 54.07 -11.26 4.01
C SER A 463 53.60 -11.72 2.62
N PHE A 464 52.30 -12.05 2.45
CA PHE A 464 51.66 -12.43 1.19
C PHE A 464 50.75 -11.35 0.61
N GLY A 465 50.68 -10.17 1.23
CA GLY A 465 49.92 -9.01 0.73
C GLY A 465 48.44 -9.01 1.12
N ALA A 466 48.02 -9.88 2.05
CA ALA A 466 46.63 -9.95 2.49
C ALA A 466 46.36 -9.04 3.72
N PRO A 467 45.19 -8.38 3.80
CA PRO A 467 44.95 -7.26 4.72
C PRO A 467 44.48 -7.68 6.12
N PHE A 468 45.06 -7.08 7.17
CA PHE A 468 44.60 -7.24 8.56
C PHE A 468 43.34 -6.40 8.86
N ASP A 469 42.33 -6.49 8.00
CA ASP A 469 41.02 -5.85 8.13
C ASP A 469 39.94 -6.85 7.76
N PHE A 470 38.83 -6.83 8.48
CA PHE A 470 37.69 -7.67 8.18
C PHE A 470 36.77 -7.02 7.14
N GLY A 471 36.39 -7.80 6.12
CA GLY A 471 35.21 -7.54 5.31
C GLY A 471 33.99 -8.15 6.01
N ALA A 472 32.89 -7.43 6.11
CA ALA A 472 31.70 -7.95 6.77
C ALA A 472 30.55 -8.15 5.80
N PHE A 473 29.78 -9.21 6.00
CA PHE A 473 28.54 -9.43 5.26
C PHE A 473 27.53 -10.18 6.11
N TYR A 474 26.25 -9.86 5.92
CA TYR A 474 25.14 -10.57 6.53
C TYR A 474 23.94 -10.55 5.59
N GLY A 475 23.24 -11.67 5.47
CA GLY A 475 22.09 -11.77 4.57
C GLY A 475 21.66 -13.21 4.31
N GLY A 476 20.73 -13.36 3.39
CA GLY A 476 20.14 -14.64 3.00
C GLY A 476 18.69 -14.49 2.54
N VAL A 477 17.95 -15.60 2.57
CA VAL A 477 16.53 -15.63 2.19
C VAL A 477 15.71 -14.74 3.13
N LYS A 478 15.04 -13.72 2.59
CA LYS A 478 14.32 -12.69 3.36
C LYS A 478 13.31 -13.29 4.32
N ALA A 479 12.44 -14.18 3.82
CA ALA A 479 11.45 -14.88 4.64
C ALA A 479 12.06 -15.68 5.81
N THR A 480 13.31 -16.17 5.70
CA THR A 480 13.99 -16.86 6.80
C THR A 480 14.54 -15.87 7.85
N ILE A 481 14.96 -14.68 7.43
CA ILE A 481 15.40 -13.63 8.34
C ILE A 481 14.20 -13.02 9.07
N GLU A 482 13.11 -12.72 8.38
CA GLU A 482 11.92 -12.09 8.96
C GLU A 482 11.09 -13.03 9.84
N ALA A 483 11.21 -14.35 9.64
CA ALA A 483 10.60 -15.34 10.53
C ALA A 483 11.27 -15.41 11.92
N ARG A 484 12.39 -14.69 12.15
CA ARG A 484 13.07 -14.67 13.45
C ARG A 484 12.26 -13.82 14.43
N PRO A 485 11.93 -14.33 15.62
CA PRO A 485 11.06 -13.63 16.57
C PRO A 485 11.73 -12.43 17.23
N ASP A 486 13.06 -12.47 17.41
CA ASP A 486 13.79 -11.46 18.17
C ASP A 486 14.33 -10.32 17.26
N PHE A 487 14.68 -10.65 16.01
CA PHE A 487 15.29 -9.73 15.04
C PHE A 487 14.80 -10.07 13.62
N PRO A 488 13.59 -9.64 13.23
CA PRO A 488 13.01 -9.91 11.90
C PRO A 488 13.63 -9.00 10.81
N PHE A 489 14.96 -8.84 10.83
CA PHE A 489 15.72 -7.97 9.95
C PHE A 489 17.19 -8.44 9.91
N ILE A 490 17.98 -7.91 8.98
CA ILE A 490 19.43 -8.16 8.98
C ILE A 490 20.02 -7.55 10.25
N ASN A 491 20.70 -8.37 11.04
CA ASN A 491 21.34 -7.97 12.29
C ASN A 491 22.72 -8.61 12.33
N PHE A 492 23.79 -7.82 12.35
CA PHE A 492 25.17 -8.30 12.36
C PHE A 492 25.53 -8.92 13.74
N ASP A 493 24.97 -10.09 14.04
CA ASP A 493 25.10 -10.85 15.29
C ASP A 493 25.93 -12.14 15.20
N GLY A 494 26.55 -12.38 14.03
CA GLY A 494 27.37 -13.56 13.77
C GLY A 494 26.63 -14.70 13.06
N PRO A 495 27.06 -15.97 13.26
CA PRO A 495 28.13 -16.42 14.14
C PRO A 495 29.54 -16.31 13.54
N ARG A 496 29.69 -15.94 12.26
CA ARG A 496 31.00 -15.97 11.59
C ARG A 496 31.95 -14.89 12.10
N VAL A 497 33.14 -15.32 12.51
CA VAL A 497 34.38 -14.54 12.56
C VAL A 497 35.47 -15.48 12.06
N ASP A 498 36.11 -15.15 10.94
CA ASP A 498 37.23 -15.94 10.45
C ASP A 498 38.43 -15.82 11.42
N ASP A 499 39.22 -16.89 11.51
CA ASP A 499 40.40 -16.95 12.36
C ASP A 499 41.39 -15.81 12.03
N GLU A 500 42.15 -15.39 13.04
CA GLU A 500 43.15 -14.32 12.92
C GLU A 500 44.09 -14.59 11.74
N GLN A 501 44.28 -13.59 10.92
CA GLN A 501 45.35 -13.58 9.94
C GLN A 501 46.68 -13.49 10.70
N ASP A 502 47.63 -14.32 10.31
CA ASP A 502 49.03 -14.28 10.79
C ASP A 502 49.93 -13.95 9.58
N ASP A 503 51.16 -13.52 9.85
CA ASP A 503 52.16 -13.12 8.86
C ASP A 503 52.50 -14.26 7.86
N ILE A 504 52.13 -15.51 8.19
CA ILE A 504 52.36 -16.71 7.40
C ILE A 504 51.13 -17.23 6.63
N SER A 505 49.96 -16.62 6.77
CA SER A 505 48.70 -17.10 6.14
C SER A 505 48.62 -16.73 4.66
N ALA A 506 48.17 -17.67 3.81
CA ALA A 506 47.91 -17.42 2.38
C ALA A 506 46.45 -17.05 2.08
N ILE A 507 45.63 -16.78 3.11
CA ILE A 507 44.22 -16.42 2.95
C ILE A 507 44.15 -14.96 2.45
N PRO A 508 43.49 -14.69 1.31
CA PRO A 508 43.49 -13.37 0.66
C PRO A 508 42.64 -12.32 1.38
N ALA A 509 41.62 -12.72 2.14
CA ALA A 509 40.77 -11.84 2.95
C ALA A 509 40.11 -12.60 4.11
N ILE A 510 39.78 -11.89 5.18
CA ILE A 510 39.10 -12.42 6.38
C ILE A 510 37.73 -11.78 6.51
N PHE A 511 36.74 -12.57 6.95
CA PHE A 511 35.35 -12.13 7.00
C PHE A 511 34.70 -12.25 8.37
N THR A 512 33.70 -11.41 8.60
CA THR A 512 32.89 -11.42 9.83
C THR A 512 31.41 -11.19 9.52
N GLN A 513 30.54 -11.68 10.38
CA GLN A 513 29.10 -11.38 10.43
C GLN A 513 28.77 -10.40 11.57
N TYR A 514 29.78 -9.72 12.11
CA TYR A 514 29.70 -8.65 13.10
C TYR A 514 30.22 -7.33 12.50
N GLY A 515 30.20 -6.23 13.27
CA GLY A 515 30.80 -4.96 12.85
C GLY A 515 32.29 -5.11 12.46
N PRO A 516 32.71 -4.79 11.21
CA PRO A 516 34.08 -5.00 10.74
C PRO A 516 35.13 -4.19 11.53
N ARG A 517 34.84 -2.95 11.94
CA ARG A 517 35.76 -2.11 12.71
C ARG A 517 36.00 -2.68 14.09
N THR A 518 34.92 -2.93 14.84
CA THR A 518 35.00 -3.48 16.20
C THR A 518 35.65 -4.85 16.20
N THR A 519 35.29 -5.73 15.25
CA THR A 519 35.94 -7.03 15.10
C THR A 519 37.45 -6.88 14.87
N THR A 520 37.85 -6.02 13.93
CA THR A 520 39.27 -5.76 13.64
C THR A 520 40.01 -5.25 14.88
N ASN A 521 39.44 -4.27 15.59
CA ASN A 521 40.06 -3.70 16.79
C ASN A 521 40.18 -4.71 17.94
N ASN A 522 39.19 -5.59 18.10
CA ASN A 522 39.18 -6.62 19.14
C ASN A 522 40.21 -7.73 18.89
N VAL A 523 40.49 -8.02 17.62
CA VAL A 523 41.45 -9.04 17.21
C VAL A 523 42.87 -8.49 17.14
N TYR A 524 43.09 -7.37 16.43
CA TYR A 524 44.44 -6.85 16.15
C TYR A 524 44.86 -5.65 17.00
N GLY A 525 43.94 -5.09 17.79
CA GLY A 525 44.16 -3.85 18.55
C GLY A 525 44.14 -2.59 17.67
N PRO A 526 43.92 -1.40 18.26
CA PRO A 526 43.81 -0.14 17.51
C PRO A 526 45.14 0.37 16.94
N LEU A 527 46.27 -0.15 17.43
CA LEU A 527 47.62 0.24 16.98
C LEU A 527 48.24 -0.75 15.99
N PHE A 528 47.56 -1.86 15.69
CA PHE A 528 48.04 -2.92 14.80
C PHE A 528 49.50 -3.32 15.11
N ASP A 529 49.78 -3.88 16.30
CA ASP A 529 51.12 -4.41 16.63
C ASP A 529 51.24 -5.86 16.12
N PRO A 530 51.97 -6.11 15.02
CA PRO A 530 52.07 -7.45 14.42
C PRO A 530 52.89 -8.45 15.28
N PHE A 531 53.45 -8.02 16.42
CA PHE A 531 54.25 -8.88 17.29
C PHE A 531 53.65 -9.07 18.70
N ASN A 532 52.65 -8.28 19.09
CA ASN A 532 51.89 -8.46 20.33
C ASN A 532 50.41 -8.12 20.11
N PHE A 533 49.64 -9.08 19.60
CA PHE A 533 48.20 -8.95 19.61
C PHE A 533 47.67 -9.04 21.05
N PRO A 534 46.73 -8.16 21.44
CA PRO A 534 45.99 -8.35 22.68
C PRO A 534 45.27 -9.70 22.65
N SER A 535 44.90 -10.26 23.80
CA SER A 535 44.00 -11.43 23.80
C SER A 535 42.71 -11.05 23.08
N PRO A 536 42.25 -11.82 22.07
CA PRO A 536 41.09 -11.45 21.28
C PRO A 536 39.88 -11.22 22.19
N LEU A 537 39.29 -10.02 22.09
CA LEU A 537 38.04 -9.72 22.76
C LEU A 537 36.87 -10.34 21.97
N PRO A 538 35.77 -10.75 22.63
CA PRO A 538 34.60 -11.26 21.93
C PRO A 538 34.06 -10.24 20.91
N PRO A 539 33.52 -10.69 19.76
CA PRO A 539 32.83 -9.80 18.84
C PRO A 539 31.56 -9.21 19.49
N VAL A 540 31.15 -8.03 19.02
CA VAL A 540 29.98 -7.31 19.54
C VAL A 540 28.81 -7.45 18.56
N PRO A 541 27.66 -8.01 18.98
CA PRO A 541 26.50 -8.22 18.11
C PRO A 541 25.71 -6.94 17.85
N GLY A 542 25.02 -6.87 16.71
CA GLY A 542 23.95 -5.90 16.44
C GLY A 542 24.38 -4.47 16.15
N LEU A 543 25.66 -4.24 15.82
CA LEU A 543 26.20 -2.91 15.51
C LEU A 543 25.76 -2.36 14.14
N ILE A 544 25.26 -3.23 13.27
CA ILE A 544 24.73 -2.89 11.94
C ILE A 544 23.44 -3.67 11.77
N ASN A 545 22.33 -2.97 11.59
CA ASN A 545 21.03 -3.56 11.31
C ASN A 545 20.42 -2.94 10.05
N ALA A 546 19.66 -3.74 9.30
CA ALA A 546 18.98 -3.26 8.10
C ALA A 546 17.68 -4.02 7.81
N ALA A 547 16.68 -3.30 7.31
CA ALA A 547 15.41 -3.85 6.82
C ALA A 547 15.10 -3.33 5.41
N LEU A 548 14.16 -4.01 4.74
CA LEU A 548 13.68 -3.65 3.41
C LEU A 548 12.17 -3.89 3.33
N ASP A 549 11.45 -2.85 2.91
CA ASP A 549 10.11 -2.95 2.36
C ASP A 549 10.12 -2.38 0.94
N ASN A 550 10.08 -3.29 -0.04
CA ASN A 550 10.17 -2.97 -1.47
C ASN A 550 8.79 -2.71 -2.12
N SER A 551 7.76 -2.42 -1.33
CA SER A 551 6.36 -2.28 -1.78
C SER A 551 6.00 -0.91 -2.36
N ASN A 552 6.96 0.00 -2.49
CA ASN A 552 6.69 1.35 -2.94
C ASN A 552 6.25 1.33 -4.42
N LEU A 553 5.10 1.95 -4.73
CA LEU A 553 4.62 2.16 -6.12
C LEU A 553 4.40 3.64 -6.44
N LEU A 554 4.83 4.52 -5.53
CA LEU A 554 4.68 5.97 -5.61
C LEU A 554 6.06 6.62 -5.68
N GLY A 555 6.12 7.92 -5.98
CA GLY A 555 7.40 8.64 -5.95
C GLY A 555 7.93 9.02 -7.32
N VAL A 556 9.23 8.90 -7.46
CA VAL A 556 9.96 8.98 -8.72
C VAL A 556 9.41 7.92 -9.68
N THR A 557 9.45 8.22 -10.97
CA THR A 557 9.09 7.30 -12.06
C THR A 557 10.17 7.38 -13.14
N ASP A 558 10.02 6.60 -14.21
CA ASP A 558 10.92 6.64 -15.38
C ASP A 558 10.94 8.01 -16.10
N THR A 559 10.00 8.91 -15.80
CA THR A 559 9.84 10.18 -16.51
C THR A 559 9.66 11.40 -15.63
N ASP A 560 9.39 11.23 -14.34
CA ASP A 560 9.11 12.33 -13.41
C ASP A 560 9.70 12.04 -12.03
N GLY A 561 10.21 13.07 -11.36
CA GLY A 561 10.69 13.02 -9.99
C GLY A 561 9.89 13.88 -9.01
N SER A 562 8.81 14.55 -9.45
CA SER A 562 8.06 15.50 -8.62
C SER A 562 7.39 14.88 -7.41
N ASP A 563 7.00 13.61 -7.52
CA ASP A 563 6.16 12.94 -6.55
C ASP A 563 6.95 12.14 -5.51
N ALA A 564 8.29 12.24 -5.52
CA ALA A 564 9.18 11.53 -4.60
C ALA A 564 8.77 11.62 -3.12
N ALA A 565 8.15 12.74 -2.71
CA ALA A 565 7.65 12.93 -1.35
C ALA A 565 6.48 12.01 -0.92
N SER A 566 5.89 11.27 -1.87
CA SER A 566 4.78 10.35 -1.62
C SER A 566 5.22 8.93 -1.28
N ALA A 567 6.51 8.60 -1.49
CA ALA A 567 7.06 7.29 -1.19
C ALA A 567 7.32 7.12 0.31
N THR A 568 6.76 6.06 0.90
CA THR A 568 6.82 5.83 2.36
C THR A 568 7.47 4.50 2.76
N THR A 569 7.87 3.66 1.82
CA THR A 569 8.57 2.39 2.09
C THR A 569 9.90 2.33 1.36
N GLY A 570 10.86 1.53 1.86
CA GLY A 570 12.16 1.32 1.24
C GLY A 570 13.19 0.63 2.13
N MET A 571 14.45 1.10 2.08
CA MET A 571 15.57 0.50 2.80
C MET A 571 15.88 1.27 4.08
N GLU A 572 15.97 0.58 5.21
CA GLU A 572 16.16 1.20 6.51
C GLU A 572 17.36 0.61 7.26
N PHE A 573 18.08 1.45 8.02
CA PHE A 573 19.31 1.09 8.70
C PHE A 573 19.36 1.65 10.12
N VAL A 574 19.91 0.85 11.05
CA VAL A 574 20.35 1.29 12.38
C VAL A 574 21.81 0.95 12.54
N LEU A 575 22.65 1.97 12.72
CA LEU A 575 24.10 1.87 12.70
C LEU A 575 24.71 2.41 14.00
N ASP A 576 25.59 1.64 14.63
CA ASP A 576 26.36 2.11 15.80
C ASP A 576 27.44 3.11 15.38
N MET A 577 27.46 4.27 16.04
CA MET A 577 28.37 5.35 15.67
C MET A 577 29.85 5.05 15.97
N ASN A 578 30.14 4.23 16.99
CA ASN A 578 31.51 3.78 17.25
C ASN A 578 31.98 2.80 16.17
N GLU A 579 31.08 1.95 15.66
CA GLU A 579 31.36 1.04 14.55
C GLU A 579 31.66 1.81 13.26
N LEU A 580 30.92 2.89 12.96
CA LEU A 580 31.25 3.78 11.85
C LEU A 580 32.59 4.49 12.06
N GLY A 581 32.99 4.69 13.32
CA GLY A 581 34.26 5.33 13.71
C GLY A 581 34.12 6.83 13.95
N TRP A 582 32.93 7.28 14.34
CA TRP A 582 32.65 8.68 14.66
C TRP A 582 33.50 9.15 15.84
N ASP A 583 34.07 10.34 15.72
CA ASP A 583 34.89 10.94 16.77
C ASP A 583 34.06 11.71 17.82
N GLY A 584 32.73 11.73 17.67
CA GLY A 584 31.78 12.44 18.53
C GLY A 584 31.69 13.95 18.28
N THR A 585 32.37 14.48 17.26
CA THR A 585 32.46 15.93 17.01
C THR A 585 32.39 16.32 15.53
N SER A 586 32.84 15.45 14.64
CA SER A 586 32.84 15.69 13.20
C SER A 586 31.42 15.61 12.65
N PRO A 587 31.05 16.47 11.68
CA PRO A 587 29.80 16.31 10.96
C PRO A 587 29.71 14.92 10.33
N VAL A 588 28.54 14.29 10.41
CA VAL A 588 28.28 12.99 9.79
C VAL A 588 27.62 13.20 8.45
N ARG A 589 28.30 12.81 7.37
CA ARG A 589 27.79 12.93 5.99
C ARG A 589 27.59 11.56 5.38
N VAL A 590 26.50 11.41 4.65
CA VAL A 590 26.14 10.20 3.91
C VAL A 590 26.02 10.54 2.44
N MET A 591 26.84 9.88 1.64
CA MET A 591 26.74 9.84 0.18
C MET A 591 26.34 8.44 -0.24
N GLY A 592 25.54 8.32 -1.29
CA GLY A 592 25.18 7.00 -1.81
C GLY A 592 24.52 7.01 -3.17
N TRP A 593 24.47 5.86 -3.81
CA TRP A 593 23.90 5.69 -5.14
C TRP A 593 23.51 4.24 -5.42
N ILE A 594 22.63 4.06 -6.42
CA ILE A 594 22.35 2.73 -6.97
C ILE A 594 23.33 2.44 -8.13
N ALA A 595 23.92 1.25 -8.13
CA ALA A 595 24.80 0.74 -9.18
C ALA A 595 24.35 -0.63 -9.70
N SER A 596 24.85 -1.02 -10.88
CA SER A 596 24.66 -2.35 -11.43
C SER A 596 25.25 -3.43 -10.51
N GLN A 597 24.75 -4.67 -10.61
CA GLN A 597 25.14 -5.79 -9.75
C GLN A 597 26.65 -6.04 -9.63
N ASP A 598 27.40 -5.72 -10.70
CA ASP A 598 28.84 -5.88 -10.82
C ASP A 598 29.64 -4.63 -10.44
N TYR A 599 28.96 -3.62 -9.86
CA TYR A 599 29.49 -2.30 -9.52
C TYR A 599 30.02 -1.50 -10.71
N GLY A 600 29.84 -1.95 -11.95
CA GLY A 600 30.48 -1.34 -13.11
C GLY A 600 29.84 -0.03 -13.56
N PHE A 601 28.58 0.21 -13.19
CA PHE A 601 27.78 1.29 -13.74
C PHE A 601 26.91 1.95 -12.67
N ILE A 602 27.06 3.25 -12.48
CA ILE A 602 26.29 4.08 -11.54
C ILE A 602 25.04 4.62 -12.26
N SER A 603 23.87 4.43 -11.63
CA SER A 603 22.60 5.00 -12.09
C SER A 603 22.54 6.53 -11.92
N ASN A 604 21.46 7.17 -12.34
CA ASN A 604 21.17 8.55 -11.98
C ASN A 604 20.50 8.69 -10.59
N GLN A 605 20.39 7.61 -9.82
CA GLN A 605 19.82 7.62 -8.47
C GLN A 605 20.95 7.81 -7.45
N VAL A 606 21.19 9.07 -7.06
CA VAL A 606 22.29 9.50 -6.17
C VAL A 606 21.73 10.37 -5.04
N ILE A 607 22.07 10.04 -3.80
CA ILE A 607 21.69 10.80 -2.60
C ILE A 607 22.27 12.22 -2.67
N GLY A 608 21.50 13.22 -2.25
CA GLY A 608 21.82 14.65 -2.41
C GLY A 608 21.35 15.22 -3.76
N GLY A 609 21.03 14.35 -4.72
CA GLY A 609 20.43 14.69 -6.01
C GLY A 609 21.47 15.01 -7.09
N LEU A 610 21.02 14.98 -8.34
CA LEU A 610 21.82 15.34 -9.50
C LEU A 610 21.20 16.55 -10.21
N PRO A 611 22.00 17.33 -10.97
CA PRO A 611 21.45 18.33 -11.88
C PRO A 611 20.52 17.69 -12.92
N THR A 612 19.58 18.47 -13.43
CA THR A 612 18.60 18.06 -14.47
C THR A 612 19.20 17.48 -15.75
N ASP A 613 20.50 17.69 -15.99
CA ASP A 613 21.19 17.04 -17.10
C ASP A 613 21.14 15.49 -16.98
N PHE A 614 20.98 14.97 -15.76
CA PHE A 614 20.88 13.54 -15.46
C PHE A 614 19.45 12.99 -15.48
N ASP A 615 18.42 13.80 -15.77
CA ASP A 615 17.04 13.34 -15.92
C ASP A 615 16.89 12.33 -17.08
N THR A 616 17.83 12.34 -18.02
CA THR A 616 17.81 11.50 -19.22
C THR A 616 19.10 10.70 -19.43
N MET A 617 20.01 10.71 -18.46
CA MET A 617 21.22 9.88 -18.50
C MET A 617 21.69 9.43 -17.12
N ASN A 618 22.21 8.20 -17.06
CA ASN A 618 22.91 7.68 -15.90
C ASN A 618 24.31 8.31 -15.75
N VAL A 619 24.86 8.27 -14.53
CA VAL A 619 26.24 8.71 -14.25
C VAL A 619 27.25 7.91 -15.07
N GLY A 620 27.05 6.59 -15.20
CA GLY A 620 27.80 5.74 -16.12
C GLY A 620 28.92 4.93 -15.46
N GLU A 621 30.05 4.75 -16.16
CA GLU A 621 31.16 3.92 -15.65
C GLU A 621 31.65 4.42 -14.28
N VAL A 622 31.71 3.50 -13.32
CA VAL A 622 32.07 3.84 -11.93
C VAL A 622 33.49 4.40 -11.83
N ARG A 623 34.48 3.80 -12.52
CA ARG A 623 35.89 4.21 -12.38
C ARG A 623 36.16 5.53 -13.07
N GLY A 624 36.87 6.41 -12.37
CA GLY A 624 37.17 7.76 -12.83
C GLY A 624 35.99 8.73 -12.74
N THR A 625 34.83 8.31 -12.22
CA THR A 625 33.75 9.23 -11.86
C THR A 625 34.24 10.18 -10.77
N ASN A 626 33.99 11.47 -10.96
CA ASN A 626 34.37 12.51 -10.01
C ASN A 626 33.16 13.38 -9.68
N PHE A 627 32.58 13.15 -8.50
CA PHE A 627 31.41 13.87 -8.02
C PHE A 627 31.71 15.33 -7.69
N GLN A 628 32.94 15.71 -7.35
CA GLN A 628 33.31 17.12 -7.15
C GLN A 628 33.19 17.98 -8.41
N ASN A 629 33.03 17.36 -9.59
CA ASN A 629 32.77 18.06 -10.85
C ASN A 629 31.27 18.20 -11.16
N ILE A 630 30.40 17.56 -10.38
CA ILE A 630 28.95 17.63 -10.53
C ILE A 630 28.44 18.79 -9.65
N PRO A 631 27.66 19.73 -10.20
CA PRO A 631 27.10 20.83 -9.41
C PRO A 631 26.12 20.35 -8.32
N GLY A 632 26.23 20.95 -7.13
CA GLY A 632 25.39 20.64 -5.97
C GLY A 632 26.10 19.68 -5.01
N ASP A 633 25.53 19.45 -3.83
CA ASP A 633 26.08 18.48 -2.88
C ASP A 633 25.45 17.10 -3.18
N GLN A 634 26.25 16.08 -3.47
CA GLN A 634 25.81 14.67 -3.63
C GLN A 634 25.95 13.89 -2.31
N PHE A 635 25.73 14.58 -1.20
CA PHE A 635 25.68 14.00 0.14
C PHE A 635 24.67 14.73 0.99
N VAL A 636 24.25 14.09 2.07
CA VAL A 636 23.37 14.67 3.08
C VAL A 636 24.09 14.66 4.42
N THR A 637 24.00 15.75 5.18
CA THR A 637 24.51 15.79 6.56
C THR A 637 23.42 15.29 7.51
N ILE A 638 23.74 14.27 8.31
CA ILE A 638 22.80 13.68 9.26
C ILE A 638 22.82 14.52 10.54
N PRO A 639 21.65 15.03 10.99
CA PRO A 639 21.58 15.85 12.19
C PRO A 639 21.84 14.98 13.43
N VAL A 640 22.56 15.57 14.37
CA VAL A 640 22.79 14.99 15.68
C VAL A 640 21.71 15.52 16.62
N ARG A 641 20.94 14.61 17.23
CA ARG A 641 19.97 14.93 18.26
C ARG A 641 20.62 14.70 19.61
N THR A 642 20.92 15.80 20.28
CA THR A 642 21.50 15.80 21.63
C THR A 642 20.35 15.86 22.65
N GLY A 643 19.99 14.75 23.27
CA GLY A 643 19.12 14.75 24.46
C GLY A 643 17.72 15.38 24.32
N ASP A 644 17.13 15.44 23.13
CA ASP A 644 15.81 16.04 22.93
C ASP A 644 14.65 15.05 23.21
N VAL A 645 14.58 14.59 24.45
CA VAL A 645 13.38 14.95 25.19
C VAL A 645 13.66 16.32 25.78
N ASN A 646 13.36 17.39 25.04
CA ASN A 646 13.28 18.69 25.67
C ASN A 646 12.15 18.61 26.71
N THR A 647 12.50 18.27 27.95
CA THR A 647 11.61 18.28 29.11
C THR A 647 11.19 19.71 29.47
N CYS A 648 11.67 20.68 28.68
CA CYS A 648 11.52 22.11 28.83
C CYS A 648 11.22 22.77 27.48
N PRO A 649 10.15 22.38 26.76
CA PRO A 649 9.88 22.85 25.40
C PRO A 649 9.73 24.38 25.26
N PHE A 650 9.67 25.10 26.38
CA PHE A 650 9.57 26.55 26.43
C PHE A 650 10.92 27.27 26.71
N ASP A 651 12.02 26.52 26.81
CA ASP A 651 13.40 27.03 26.75
C ASP A 651 13.88 26.92 25.30
N ILE A 652 13.87 28.05 24.61
CA ILE A 652 14.13 28.14 23.16
C ILE A 652 15.30 29.08 22.87
N THR A 653 15.77 29.86 23.86
CA THR A 653 16.97 30.66 23.72
C THR A 653 17.53 31.13 25.07
N GLY A 654 18.85 31.30 25.14
CA GLY A 654 19.47 32.02 26.24
C GLY A 654 19.42 33.55 26.11
N PRO A 655 20.10 34.28 27.02
CA PRO A 655 20.29 35.73 26.97
C PRO A 655 20.89 36.29 25.67
N ALA A 656 21.45 35.42 24.82
CA ALA A 656 22.00 35.78 23.51
C ALA A 656 20.93 35.99 22.43
N LEU A 657 19.70 35.48 22.63
CA LEU A 657 18.59 35.54 21.67
C LEU A 657 18.96 34.99 20.29
N ASP A 658 19.69 33.88 20.27
CA ASP A 658 20.26 33.22 19.09
C ASP A 658 19.54 31.92 18.71
N GLY A 659 18.44 31.59 19.39
CA GLY A 659 17.68 30.34 19.17
C GLY A 659 18.35 29.10 19.77
N VAL A 660 19.37 29.28 20.63
CA VAL A 660 20.03 28.19 21.34
C VAL A 660 19.55 28.18 22.81
N PRO A 661 18.80 27.15 23.26
CA PRO A 661 18.37 26.99 24.65
C PRO A 661 19.54 27.02 25.66
N ASP A 662 19.32 27.55 26.87
CA ASP A 662 20.37 27.67 27.90
C ASP A 662 20.10 26.88 29.19
N GLY A 663 19.04 26.08 29.20
CA GLY A 663 18.58 25.30 30.34
C GLY A 663 17.69 26.09 31.30
N VAL A 664 17.21 27.29 30.94
CA VAL A 664 16.40 28.14 31.82
C VAL A 664 15.26 28.81 31.06
N VAL A 665 14.01 28.44 31.36
CA VAL A 665 12.83 29.18 30.88
C VAL A 665 12.77 30.54 31.56
N SER A 666 13.09 31.56 30.78
CA SER A 666 13.33 32.92 31.23
C SER A 666 12.58 33.93 30.37
N ILE A 667 12.73 35.21 30.68
CA ILE A 667 12.16 36.27 29.84
C ILE A 667 12.83 36.37 28.46
N ALA A 668 14.03 35.79 28.28
CA ALA A 668 14.71 35.76 26.98
C ALA A 668 13.90 34.92 25.98
N ASP A 669 13.46 33.74 26.41
CA ASP A 669 12.62 32.80 25.65
C ASP A 669 11.33 33.45 25.17
N LEU A 670 10.60 34.08 26.10
CA LEU A 670 9.35 34.75 25.76
C LEU A 670 9.56 35.87 24.73
N ASN A 671 10.60 36.68 24.89
CA ASN A 671 10.86 37.78 23.97
C ASN A 671 11.27 37.27 22.57
N PHE A 672 12.04 36.18 22.52
CA PHE A 672 12.44 35.54 21.28
C PHE A 672 11.27 34.91 20.56
N TYR A 673 10.44 34.13 21.28
CA TYR A 673 9.22 33.53 20.75
C TYR A 673 8.25 34.57 20.18
N ILE A 674 7.99 35.66 20.93
CA ILE A 674 7.11 36.74 20.44
C ILE A 674 7.69 37.37 19.17
N GLY A 675 9.02 37.47 19.04
CA GLY A 675 9.67 37.90 17.81
C GLY A 675 9.34 36.98 16.63
N LEU A 676 9.60 35.67 16.79
CA LEU A 676 9.31 34.65 15.77
C LEU A 676 7.83 34.64 15.37
N TRP A 677 6.93 34.70 16.35
CA TRP A 677 5.48 34.69 16.11
C TRP A 677 5.02 35.94 15.36
N LEU A 678 5.54 37.13 15.70
CA LEU A 678 5.22 38.37 14.99
C LEU A 678 5.76 38.39 13.56
N ASP A 679 6.89 37.72 13.32
CA ASP A 679 7.50 37.58 12.00
C ASP A 679 6.90 36.44 11.17
N ASN A 680 5.94 35.68 11.75
CA ASN A 680 5.33 34.49 11.15
C ASN A 680 6.40 33.47 10.70
N ASP A 681 7.46 33.33 11.51
CA ASP A 681 8.53 32.36 11.33
C ASP A 681 8.04 30.97 11.76
N ILE A 682 8.29 29.95 10.93
CA ILE A 682 7.84 28.58 11.21
C ILE A 682 8.42 28.02 12.51
N ALA A 683 9.54 28.59 13.01
CA ALA A 683 10.06 28.26 14.33
C ALA A 683 9.13 28.66 15.49
N ALA A 684 8.04 29.40 15.25
CA ALA A 684 7.00 29.70 16.23
C ALA A 684 5.80 28.73 16.20
N ASP A 685 5.75 27.77 15.28
CA ASP A 685 4.72 26.74 15.18
C ASP A 685 5.00 25.64 16.20
N PHE A 686 4.24 25.66 17.30
CA PHE A 686 4.38 24.79 18.46
C PHE A 686 3.16 23.88 18.61
N THR A 687 2.00 24.25 18.06
CA THR A 687 0.79 23.43 18.13
C THR A 687 -0.28 23.86 17.14
N GLY A 688 -1.05 22.91 16.64
CA GLY A 688 -2.30 23.20 15.94
C GLY A 688 -3.48 23.59 16.85
N PRO A 689 -4.70 23.72 16.29
CA PRO A 689 -5.93 24.01 17.02
C PRO A 689 -6.27 23.07 18.18
N ALA A 690 -5.64 21.89 18.24
CA ALA A 690 -5.82 20.89 19.28
C ALA A 690 -5.09 21.25 20.60
N LEU A 691 -4.12 22.17 20.59
CA LEU A 691 -3.32 22.59 21.76
C LEU A 691 -2.60 21.42 22.45
N ASP A 692 -2.15 20.45 21.66
CA ASP A 692 -1.49 19.21 22.10
C ASP A 692 0.04 19.28 22.04
N GLY A 693 0.61 20.41 21.60
CA GLY A 693 2.05 20.59 21.42
C GLY A 693 2.61 19.96 20.15
N ILE A 694 1.74 19.65 19.18
CA ILE A 694 2.12 19.12 17.86
C ILE A 694 1.94 20.22 16.80
N PRO A 695 3.04 20.72 16.20
CA PRO A 695 3.00 21.71 15.12
C PRO A 695 2.16 21.26 13.92
N ASP A 696 1.43 22.17 13.27
CA ASP A 696 0.54 21.84 12.14
C ASP A 696 0.94 22.49 10.81
N GLY A 697 2.11 23.12 10.77
CA GLY A 697 2.67 23.83 9.62
C GLY A 697 2.20 25.28 9.51
N ALA A 698 1.42 25.80 10.47
CA ALA A 698 0.90 27.16 10.45
C ALA A 698 1.11 27.91 11.77
N VAL A 699 1.75 29.07 11.71
CA VAL A 699 1.87 29.97 12.88
C VAL A 699 0.54 30.70 13.11
N THR A 700 -0.20 30.28 14.12
CA THR A 700 -1.54 30.78 14.45
C THR A 700 -1.62 31.33 15.87
N ILE A 701 -2.83 31.71 16.28
CA ILE A 701 -3.09 32.11 17.67
C ILE A 701 -3.06 30.91 18.63
N ALA A 702 -3.18 29.68 18.12
CA ALA A 702 -3.10 28.47 18.93
C ALA A 702 -1.69 28.33 19.52
N ASP A 703 -0.67 28.53 18.69
CA ASP A 703 0.75 28.53 19.06
C ASP A 703 1.06 29.54 20.16
N LEU A 704 0.65 30.79 19.95
CA LEU A 704 0.91 31.85 20.92
C LEU A 704 0.26 31.52 22.28
N ASN A 705 -0.96 31.02 22.28
CA ASN A 705 -1.66 30.67 23.52
C ASN A 705 -0.99 29.47 24.21
N PHE A 706 -0.59 28.46 23.45
CA PHE A 706 0.08 27.28 23.97
C PHE A 706 1.44 27.62 24.57
N TYR A 707 2.28 28.34 23.82
CA TYR A 707 3.60 28.76 24.27
C TYR A 707 3.52 29.67 25.50
N LEU A 708 2.63 30.67 25.52
CA LEU A 708 2.45 31.55 26.69
C LEU A 708 2.03 30.78 27.94
N SER A 709 1.12 29.81 27.78
CA SER A 709 0.64 29.00 28.90
C SER A 709 1.77 28.12 29.44
N GLY A 710 2.49 27.45 28.55
CA GLY A 710 3.64 26.63 28.89
C GLY A 710 4.77 27.40 29.57
N TRP A 711 5.18 28.52 28.97
CA TRP A 711 6.21 29.40 29.52
C TRP A 711 5.87 29.90 30.93
N LEU A 712 4.60 30.24 31.21
CA LEU A 712 4.16 30.65 32.54
C LEU A 712 4.26 29.53 33.56
N ASP A 713 4.00 28.30 33.15
CA ASP A 713 3.95 27.12 34.03
C ASP A 713 5.34 26.53 34.30
N THR A 714 6.35 26.80 33.46
CA THR A 714 7.67 26.16 33.52
C THR A 714 8.84 27.11 33.82
N GLN A 715 8.59 28.35 34.26
CA GLN A 715 9.65 29.33 34.53
C GLN A 715 10.72 28.81 35.51
N GLY A 716 11.98 29.05 35.16
CA GLY A 716 13.14 28.68 35.98
C GLY A 716 14.04 27.67 35.29
N ALA A 717 14.97 27.08 36.05
CA ALA A 717 15.88 26.06 35.54
C ALA A 717 15.10 24.82 35.11
N CYS A 718 15.41 24.31 33.93
CA CYS A 718 14.84 23.09 33.39
C CYS A 718 15.22 21.87 34.26
N PRO A 719 14.33 20.86 34.42
CA PRO A 719 14.52 19.73 35.33
C PRO A 719 15.70 18.80 35.00
#